data_AF-A0A167B0E1-F1
#
_entry.id   AF-A0A167B0E1-F1
#
_cell.length_a   1.000
_cell.length_b   1.000
_cell.length_c   1.000
_cell.angle_alpha   90.00
_cell.angle_beta   90.00
_cell.angle_gamma   90.00
#
_symmetry.space_group_name_H-M   'P 1'
#
loop_
_entity.id
_entity.type
_entity.pdbx_description
1 polymer ?
#
loop_
_entity_poly.entity_id
_entity_poly.type
_entity_poly.pdbx_seq_one_letter_code
_entity_poly.pdbx_strand_id
1 'polypeptide(L)'
;MSGLVTDPPIEGAAVRLVDAQGDALSTVEQTDDQGLFTLMLESDQAAQAHRIEARGGVDVRTGHVLGNLTLSAPHDGSGERAVVSPLTTLVDRRMQKMGMSREQAVGHVAERLALDESVVMADPAEDAATQRASLLITEILMALEGQDDRWERLEGVVESMPKGRLDEAASTLALDRQLPDASQTRLTKIAEQAKTLLDLDPADSNAEGMIKAQGLASLRRGLRSYFELAGEAVHDTHVHSLSEALWHGMGERGVPAGSSALLNIARYVFQVHAMPEDLLDPEAVLPLADIRHDLILRDLAAQRVIDHTIPLARGETLGMDNDARAAYFFRSDLSPAHQSERLFVGVLDDGVLDPMYRANARNLAAAGLLQEAELALQASIFQPTERALAQQQVARALRGADDLDNAVEYWRAALNTYETALREGKGISNLDGDDASFFQSLNSDLLNAGFRDDADEALLAVRQFIDSQQGEPYTTAFGRILVALRNGTSAAVEAAEEAGLSGSALNDALNAVDFFREATLGAGRQPLEGRCEAMKTMMVTTYADLYRRLGNDTGMKQAIHDFRRLATTECNLTYGATMSPRMAPIYGELGEIDTYLAWIEEHVRPINDRNADAAQDNAVLYQAVDRALAGEVHAAIEQVAAQADTAQGAITQLTQVGTGSRDAGTPHLAVLLWRQGANDEAWQVMDAAWELAMSDEYVEQRSSGRNFVDQGCRKVALILNRMDRPALARERMQACREYAESVFDTGSPTDDRLWIAKSMAEGYQQLTMSGDAELIDRFQALGGVLSDPVDRIRHLMEVALLRSSGGDPSRALDTLDEAVRQLTQVATPSSDQAAINQALDLASYIRSGSVRNSLTGSFVQVAEDIRRAITESGWADVTQQEQVNLARDRVRMLVEGDSALLGTWPGSLAMIDALAAANDRATQINSAVRWLASAREYDLARTIALDIEEVPERHRQLLNIANAMNDADDFPGTALARFDFDGDGRPDFFSPGSSEAERASSALMLDDDIDGDGVPDTEDRTPYCVGCDA
;
A
#
# COMPACT_ATOMS: atom_id res chain seq x y z
N MET A 1 -12.53 -37.66 -0.36
CA MET A 1 -12.67 -37.83 1.10
C MET A 1 -13.67 -36.82 1.62
N SER A 2 -14.46 -37.10 2.64
CA SER A 2 -15.34 -36.11 3.28
C SER A 2 -15.15 -36.08 4.79
N GLY A 3 -15.48 -34.96 5.40
CA GLY A 3 -15.32 -34.75 6.84
C GLY A 3 -16.21 -33.63 7.36
N LEU A 4 -16.01 -33.32 8.63
CA LEU A 4 -16.70 -32.31 9.42
C LEU A 4 -15.66 -31.49 10.20
N VAL A 5 -15.77 -30.18 10.19
CA VAL A 5 -15.08 -29.28 11.11
C VAL A 5 -16.10 -28.78 12.13
N THR A 6 -15.88 -29.07 13.41
CA THR A 6 -16.89 -28.90 14.47
C THR A 6 -16.27 -28.47 15.80
N ASP A 7 -16.81 -27.38 16.31
CA ASP A 7 -16.97 -26.95 17.69
C ASP A 7 -18.09 -25.88 17.69
N PRO A 8 -19.35 -26.26 17.98
CA PRO A 8 -20.40 -26.57 16.96
C PRO A 8 -20.04 -26.41 15.45
N PRO A 9 -20.95 -26.57 14.46
CA PRO A 9 -20.56 -26.48 13.04
C PRO A 9 -19.78 -25.20 12.68
N ILE A 10 -18.60 -25.37 12.07
CA ILE A 10 -17.74 -24.25 11.67
C ILE A 10 -17.86 -24.03 10.16
N GLU A 11 -18.46 -22.91 9.76
CA GLU A 11 -18.66 -22.52 8.36
C GLU A 11 -17.44 -21.77 7.81
N GLY A 12 -17.09 -22.03 6.54
CA GLY A 12 -16.04 -21.31 5.81
C GLY A 12 -14.62 -21.59 6.28
N ALA A 13 -14.38 -22.63 7.07
CA ALA A 13 -13.04 -23.06 7.45
C ALA A 13 -12.30 -23.60 6.22
N ALA A 14 -11.06 -23.16 6.03
CA ALA A 14 -10.20 -23.62 4.95
C ALA A 14 -9.59 -24.98 5.32
N VAL A 15 -10.00 -26.03 4.63
CA VAL A 15 -9.64 -27.42 4.91
C VAL A 15 -8.70 -27.96 3.84
N ARG A 16 -7.62 -28.64 4.27
CA ARG A 16 -6.69 -29.33 3.37
C ARG A 16 -6.12 -30.58 4.01
N LEU A 17 -5.64 -31.48 3.15
CA LEU A 17 -4.87 -32.65 3.55
C LEU A 17 -3.38 -32.31 3.53
N VAL A 18 -2.63 -32.77 4.53
CA VAL A 18 -1.18 -32.54 4.61
C VAL A 18 -0.42 -33.81 4.95
N ASP A 19 0.85 -33.87 4.57
CA ASP A 19 1.76 -34.98 4.89
C ASP A 19 2.38 -34.85 6.30
N ALA A 20 3.36 -35.71 6.60
CA ALA A 20 4.05 -35.72 7.88
C ALA A 20 4.97 -34.50 8.09
N GLN A 21 5.35 -33.82 7.02
CA GLN A 21 6.14 -32.59 7.00
C GLN A 21 5.25 -31.36 7.12
N GLY A 22 3.95 -31.50 6.86
CA GLY A 22 2.97 -30.42 6.85
C GLY A 22 2.73 -29.82 5.47
N ASP A 23 3.29 -30.43 4.42
CA ASP A 23 3.11 -30.00 3.04
C ASP A 23 1.71 -30.35 2.56
N ALA A 24 1.08 -29.42 1.84
CA ALA A 24 -0.27 -29.60 1.33
C ALA A 24 -0.32 -30.65 0.22
N LEU A 25 -1.17 -31.66 0.43
CA LEU A 25 -1.42 -32.76 -0.51
C LEU A 25 -2.71 -32.59 -1.31
N SER A 26 -3.56 -31.63 -0.95
CA SER A 26 -4.82 -31.34 -1.63
C SER A 26 -4.97 -29.86 -1.94
N THR A 27 -5.89 -29.53 -2.85
CA THR A 27 -6.47 -28.19 -2.91
C THR A 27 -7.15 -27.85 -1.58
N VAL A 28 -7.23 -26.55 -1.27
CA VAL A 28 -8.00 -26.05 -0.13
C VAL A 28 -9.47 -26.06 -0.50
N GLU A 29 -10.31 -26.60 0.38
CA GLU A 29 -11.77 -26.57 0.27
C GLU A 29 -12.35 -25.83 1.46
N GLN A 30 -13.51 -25.18 1.33
CA GLN A 30 -14.19 -24.56 2.46
C GLN A 30 -15.31 -25.43 3.00
N THR A 31 -15.54 -25.36 4.31
CA THR A 31 -16.71 -25.98 4.93
C THR A 31 -18.00 -25.23 4.63
N ASP A 32 -19.11 -25.96 4.53
CA ASP A 32 -20.46 -25.39 4.44
C ASP A 32 -21.01 -24.94 5.81
N ASP A 33 -22.27 -24.49 5.83
CA ASP A 33 -22.97 -24.03 7.05
C ASP A 33 -23.21 -25.14 8.09
N GLN A 34 -22.97 -26.40 7.73
CA GLN A 34 -22.98 -27.56 8.61
C GLN A 34 -21.57 -28.02 8.98
N GLY A 35 -20.52 -27.27 8.60
CA GLY A 35 -19.13 -27.63 8.83
C GLY A 35 -18.62 -28.75 7.94
N LEU A 36 -19.38 -29.19 6.94
CA LEU A 36 -19.02 -30.32 6.10
C LEU A 36 -18.07 -29.89 4.98
N PHE A 37 -17.12 -30.77 4.65
CA PHE A 37 -16.21 -30.57 3.52
C PHE A 37 -16.02 -31.86 2.72
N THR A 38 -15.58 -31.70 1.46
CA THR A 38 -15.19 -32.82 0.59
C THR A 38 -13.91 -32.49 -0.17
N LEU A 39 -12.84 -33.24 0.10
CA LEU A 39 -11.56 -33.14 -0.63
C LEU A 39 -11.53 -34.13 -1.80
N MET A 40 -11.19 -33.65 -2.99
CA MET A 40 -10.84 -34.52 -4.13
C MET A 40 -9.35 -34.89 -4.05
N LEU A 41 -9.05 -36.19 -4.06
CA LEU A 41 -7.69 -36.70 -3.85
C LEU A 41 -7.31 -37.69 -4.96
N GLU A 42 -6.10 -37.56 -5.48
CA GLU A 42 -5.47 -38.60 -6.29
C GLU A 42 -4.99 -39.75 -5.38
N SER A 43 -4.93 -40.97 -5.93
CA SER A 43 -4.70 -42.20 -5.13
C SER A 43 -3.35 -42.26 -4.42
N ASP A 44 -2.33 -41.56 -4.93
CA ASP A 44 -0.99 -41.43 -4.37
C ASP A 44 -0.90 -40.36 -3.27
N GLN A 45 -1.69 -39.29 -3.36
CA GLN A 45 -1.82 -38.26 -2.32
C GLN A 45 -2.47 -38.83 -1.06
N ALA A 46 -3.54 -39.61 -1.21
CA ALA A 46 -4.24 -40.23 -0.08
C ALA A 46 -3.34 -41.21 0.72
N ALA A 47 -2.35 -41.83 0.07
CA ALA A 47 -1.41 -42.74 0.74
C ALA A 47 -0.29 -42.02 1.53
N GLN A 48 -0.03 -40.74 1.22
CA GLN A 48 0.98 -39.90 1.89
C GLN A 48 0.36 -39.03 3.01
N ALA A 49 -0.96 -38.95 3.04
CA ALA A 49 -1.72 -38.14 3.98
C ALA A 49 -1.51 -38.56 5.42
N HIS A 50 -1.12 -37.58 6.25
CA HIS A 50 -0.86 -37.79 7.67
C HIS A 50 -1.94 -37.16 8.56
N ARG A 51 -2.43 -35.97 8.19
CA ARG A 51 -3.50 -35.28 8.91
C ARG A 51 -4.35 -34.40 8.00
N ILE A 52 -5.44 -33.94 8.55
CA ILE A 52 -6.31 -32.91 7.98
C ILE A 52 -6.11 -31.66 8.81
N GLU A 53 -5.96 -30.51 8.16
CA GLU A 53 -5.93 -29.19 8.79
C GLU A 53 -7.16 -28.40 8.36
N ALA A 54 -7.80 -27.74 9.32
CA ALA A 54 -8.81 -26.72 9.09
C ALA A 54 -8.34 -25.41 9.73
N ARG A 55 -8.39 -24.31 8.99
CA ARG A 55 -7.99 -22.98 9.48
C ARG A 55 -9.15 -22.01 9.41
N GLY A 56 -9.35 -21.27 10.50
CA GLY A 56 -10.37 -20.22 10.60
C GLY A 56 -11.79 -20.75 10.50
N GLY A 57 -12.65 -19.98 9.82
CA GLY A 57 -14.08 -20.20 9.79
C GLY A 57 -14.82 -19.56 10.97
N VAL A 58 -16.13 -19.72 10.98
CA VAL A 58 -17.02 -19.19 12.03
C VAL A 58 -17.89 -20.28 12.58
N ASP A 59 -17.91 -20.40 13.89
CA ASP A 59 -18.90 -21.23 14.58
C ASP A 59 -20.28 -20.56 14.45
N VAL A 60 -21.16 -21.21 13.69
CA VAL A 60 -22.50 -20.68 13.36
C VAL A 60 -23.44 -20.65 14.58
N ARG A 61 -23.08 -21.32 15.67
CA ARG A 61 -23.89 -21.43 16.89
C ARG A 61 -23.39 -20.55 18.02
N THR A 62 -22.08 -20.39 18.22
CA THR A 62 -21.54 -19.49 19.26
C THR A 62 -21.16 -18.10 18.74
N GLY A 63 -21.01 -17.96 17.42
CA GLY A 63 -20.59 -16.72 16.78
C GLY A 63 -19.08 -16.44 16.87
N HIS A 64 -18.28 -17.37 17.41
CA HIS A 64 -16.83 -17.23 17.44
C HIS A 64 -16.25 -17.26 16.03
N VAL A 65 -15.40 -16.27 15.73
CA VAL A 65 -14.58 -16.24 14.52
C VAL A 65 -13.25 -16.89 14.88
N LEU A 66 -12.95 -18.06 14.32
CA LEU A 66 -11.80 -18.83 14.74
C LEU A 66 -10.47 -18.31 14.17
N GLY A 67 -10.51 -17.31 13.27
CA GLY A 67 -9.33 -16.56 12.84
C GLY A 67 -8.17 -17.44 12.36
N ASN A 68 -6.99 -17.30 12.99
CA ASN A 68 -5.79 -18.10 12.71
C ASN A 68 -5.74 -19.44 13.48
N LEU A 69 -6.80 -19.81 14.20
CA LEU A 69 -6.85 -21.09 14.89
C LEU A 69 -6.80 -22.21 13.85
N THR A 70 -5.75 -23.02 13.95
CA THR A 70 -5.65 -24.25 13.19
C THR A 70 -6.19 -25.38 14.05
N LEU A 71 -7.25 -26.01 13.56
CA LEU A 71 -7.75 -27.29 14.04
C LEU A 71 -7.16 -28.40 13.17
N SER A 72 -6.88 -29.54 13.77
CA SER A 72 -6.36 -30.69 13.02
C SER A 72 -6.93 -32.02 13.51
N ALA A 73 -6.86 -33.03 12.66
CA ALA A 73 -7.19 -34.39 13.01
C ALA A 73 -6.24 -35.39 12.31
N PRO A 74 -5.80 -36.45 13.01
CA PRO A 74 -5.02 -37.51 12.37
C PRO A 74 -5.80 -38.18 11.24
N HIS A 75 -5.15 -38.42 10.11
CA HIS A 75 -5.72 -39.17 8.99
C HIS A 75 -5.34 -40.66 9.10
N ASP A 76 -6.32 -41.55 8.98
CA ASP A 76 -6.11 -43.00 9.16
C ASP A 76 -6.38 -43.84 7.90
N GLY A 77 -6.73 -43.21 6.78
CA GLY A 77 -7.03 -43.89 5.52
C GLY A 77 -8.24 -44.84 5.57
N SER A 78 -9.04 -44.84 6.64
CA SER A 78 -10.15 -45.78 6.85
C SER A 78 -11.35 -45.53 5.94
N GLY A 79 -11.46 -44.32 5.38
CA GLY A 79 -12.62 -43.87 4.60
C GLY A 79 -13.82 -43.46 5.46
N GLU A 80 -13.71 -43.50 6.78
CA GLU A 80 -14.70 -42.91 7.69
C GLU A 80 -14.70 -41.37 7.57
N ARG A 81 -15.83 -40.75 7.91
CA ARG A 81 -15.96 -39.29 7.92
C ARG A 81 -15.01 -38.74 8.99
N ALA A 82 -14.05 -37.92 8.58
CA ALA A 82 -13.11 -37.33 9.53
C ALA A 82 -13.76 -36.19 10.33
N VAL A 83 -13.44 -36.10 11.62
CA VAL A 83 -13.89 -35.04 12.51
C VAL A 83 -12.69 -34.18 12.94
N VAL A 84 -12.70 -32.93 12.54
CA VAL A 84 -11.71 -31.92 12.91
C VAL A 84 -12.33 -31.03 14.00
N SER A 85 -11.81 -31.11 15.21
CA SER A 85 -12.32 -30.41 16.39
C SER A 85 -11.17 -30.04 17.33
N PRO A 86 -11.40 -29.17 18.33
CA PRO A 86 -10.39 -28.88 19.35
C PRO A 86 -9.84 -30.12 20.06
N LEU A 87 -10.68 -31.16 20.23
CA LEU A 87 -10.29 -32.41 20.86
C LEU A 87 -9.40 -33.27 19.95
N THR A 88 -9.77 -33.41 18.68
CA THR A 88 -8.94 -34.15 17.72
C THR A 88 -7.62 -33.44 17.42
N THR A 89 -7.59 -32.11 17.58
CA THR A 89 -6.36 -31.30 17.52
C THR A 89 -5.41 -31.66 18.66
N LEU A 90 -5.91 -31.77 19.89
CA LEU A 90 -5.10 -32.25 21.01
C LEU A 90 -4.56 -33.67 20.77
N VAL A 91 -5.31 -34.55 20.10
CA VAL A 91 -4.83 -35.90 19.74
C VAL A 91 -3.71 -35.83 18.71
N ASP A 92 -3.89 -35.09 17.61
CA ASP A 92 -2.87 -34.92 16.56
C ASP A 92 -1.57 -34.35 17.14
N ARG A 93 -1.67 -33.29 17.95
CA ARG A 93 -0.50 -32.67 18.58
C ARG A 93 0.23 -33.60 19.55
N ARG A 94 -0.48 -34.49 20.25
CA ARG A 94 0.14 -35.55 21.08
C ARG A 94 0.93 -36.55 20.25
N MET A 95 0.38 -36.96 19.11
CA MET A 95 1.07 -37.86 18.19
C MET A 95 2.38 -37.21 17.70
N GLN A 96 2.33 -35.93 17.34
CA GLN A 96 3.49 -35.19 16.83
C GLN A 96 4.57 -34.94 17.89
N LYS A 97 4.18 -34.38 19.05
CA LYS A 97 5.15 -33.93 20.07
C LYS A 97 5.76 -35.09 20.87
N MET A 98 5.00 -36.17 21.06
CA MET A 98 5.41 -37.28 21.94
C MET A 98 5.65 -38.60 21.19
N GLY A 99 5.46 -38.62 19.87
CA GLY A 99 5.60 -39.84 19.05
C GLY A 99 4.62 -40.94 19.45
N MET A 100 3.48 -40.57 20.05
CA MET A 100 2.44 -41.51 20.49
C MET A 100 1.72 -42.12 19.30
N SER A 101 1.30 -43.39 19.42
CA SER A 101 0.30 -43.94 18.50
C SER A 101 -1.03 -43.21 18.67
N ARG A 102 -1.91 -43.29 17.66
CA ARG A 102 -3.24 -42.69 17.73
C ARG A 102 -4.02 -43.18 18.95
N GLU A 103 -4.00 -44.49 19.24
CA GLU A 103 -4.69 -45.06 20.40
C GLU A 103 -4.12 -44.53 21.72
N GLN A 104 -2.80 -44.38 21.82
CA GLN A 104 -2.15 -43.82 23.01
C GLN A 104 -2.51 -42.35 23.21
N ALA A 105 -2.53 -41.57 22.12
CA ALA A 105 -2.89 -40.16 22.15
C ALA A 105 -4.36 -39.97 22.53
N VAL A 106 -5.28 -40.76 21.96
CA VAL A 106 -6.71 -40.77 22.32
C VAL A 106 -6.89 -41.12 23.79
N GLY A 107 -6.28 -42.21 24.27
CA GLY A 107 -6.36 -42.61 25.68
C GLY A 107 -5.81 -41.54 26.63
N HIS A 108 -4.72 -40.87 26.25
CA HIS A 108 -4.16 -39.78 27.05
C HIS A 108 -5.08 -38.56 27.11
N VAL A 109 -5.64 -38.12 25.98
CA VAL A 109 -6.59 -36.98 25.95
C VAL A 109 -7.85 -37.32 26.75
N ALA A 110 -8.41 -38.52 26.57
CA ALA A 110 -9.58 -39.01 27.31
C ALA A 110 -9.33 -38.99 28.83
N GLU A 111 -8.20 -39.54 29.28
CA GLU A 111 -7.84 -39.60 30.69
C GLU A 111 -7.66 -38.21 31.32
N ARG A 112 -7.05 -37.27 30.58
CA ARG A 112 -6.79 -35.91 31.08
C ARG A 112 -8.05 -35.08 31.19
N LEU A 113 -8.94 -35.20 30.21
CA LEU A 113 -10.21 -34.46 30.17
C LEU A 113 -11.36 -35.17 30.90
N ALA A 114 -11.11 -36.38 31.44
CA ALA A 114 -12.11 -37.25 32.07
C ALA A 114 -13.28 -37.59 31.13
N LEU A 115 -12.95 -37.91 29.87
CA LEU A 115 -13.86 -38.35 28.82
C LEU A 115 -13.72 -39.86 28.56
N ASP A 116 -14.71 -40.46 27.89
CA ASP A 116 -14.59 -41.81 27.35
C ASP A 116 -13.72 -41.80 26.08
N GLU A 117 -12.88 -42.81 25.87
CA GLU A 117 -12.01 -42.88 24.69
C GLU A 117 -12.79 -42.90 23.37
N SER A 118 -14.01 -43.47 23.38
CA SER A 118 -14.85 -43.61 22.18
C SER A 118 -15.41 -42.29 21.65
N VAL A 119 -15.44 -41.23 22.47
CA VAL A 119 -16.03 -39.93 22.09
C VAL A 119 -14.99 -38.88 21.71
N VAL A 120 -13.71 -39.07 22.00
CA VAL A 120 -12.64 -38.08 21.73
C VAL A 120 -12.45 -37.78 20.24
N MET A 121 -12.61 -38.79 19.39
CA MET A 121 -12.49 -38.66 17.93
C MET A 121 -13.84 -38.47 17.22
N ALA A 122 -14.95 -38.43 17.98
CA ALA A 122 -16.30 -38.25 17.46
C ALA A 122 -16.68 -36.76 17.39
N ASP A 123 -17.85 -36.46 16.82
CA ASP A 123 -18.40 -35.11 16.82
C ASP A 123 -18.76 -34.69 18.26
N PRO A 124 -18.17 -33.60 18.79
CA PRO A 124 -18.50 -33.10 20.13
C PRO A 124 -20.00 -32.84 20.33
N ALA A 125 -20.75 -32.54 19.27
CA ALA A 125 -22.19 -32.29 19.33
C ALA A 125 -23.02 -33.52 19.75
N GLU A 126 -22.43 -34.72 19.75
CA GLU A 126 -23.11 -35.96 20.15
C GLU A 126 -23.02 -36.27 21.66
N ASP A 127 -22.13 -35.61 22.40
CA ASP A 127 -21.92 -35.86 23.84
C ASP A 127 -21.71 -34.57 24.65
N ALA A 128 -22.42 -34.44 25.77
CA ALA A 128 -22.41 -33.20 26.56
C ALA A 128 -21.05 -32.89 27.21
N ALA A 129 -20.33 -33.91 27.70
CA ALA A 129 -19.05 -33.71 28.35
C ALA A 129 -17.96 -33.32 27.33
N THR A 130 -18.05 -33.92 26.14
CA THR A 130 -17.19 -33.67 24.98
C THR A 130 -17.45 -32.27 24.40
N GLN A 131 -18.71 -31.90 24.19
CA GLN A 131 -19.11 -30.54 23.78
C GLN A 131 -18.60 -29.47 24.76
N ARG A 132 -18.77 -29.71 26.07
CA ARG A 132 -18.29 -28.79 27.10
C ARG A 132 -16.77 -28.63 27.05
N ALA A 133 -16.04 -29.73 26.91
CA ALA A 133 -14.58 -29.68 26.81
C ALA A 133 -14.13 -28.91 25.56
N SER A 134 -14.78 -29.17 24.42
CA SER A 134 -14.54 -28.49 23.15
C SER A 134 -14.74 -26.98 23.26
N LEU A 135 -15.92 -26.54 23.75
CA LEU A 135 -16.25 -25.11 23.94
C LEU A 135 -15.26 -24.41 24.89
N LEU A 136 -14.87 -25.06 25.99
CA LEU A 136 -13.92 -24.48 26.94
C LEU A 136 -12.52 -24.34 26.35
N ILE A 137 -12.07 -25.33 25.58
CA ILE A 137 -10.79 -25.26 24.87
C ILE A 137 -10.82 -24.06 23.92
N THR A 138 -11.87 -23.93 23.12
CA THR A 138 -12.01 -22.81 22.17
C THR A 138 -12.04 -21.46 22.88
N GLU A 139 -12.85 -21.28 23.92
CA GLU A 139 -12.87 -20.03 24.70
C GLU A 139 -11.48 -19.66 25.24
N ILE A 140 -10.74 -20.64 25.80
CA ILE A 140 -9.37 -20.41 26.29
C ILE A 140 -8.44 -19.97 25.15
N LEU A 141 -8.50 -20.65 24.01
CA LEU A 141 -7.68 -20.32 22.84
C LEU A 141 -8.03 -18.95 22.27
N MET A 142 -9.31 -18.58 22.26
CA MET A 142 -9.77 -17.24 21.86
C MET A 142 -9.31 -16.16 22.85
N ALA A 143 -9.23 -16.43 24.16
CA ALA A 143 -8.66 -15.46 25.09
C ALA A 143 -7.14 -15.27 24.97
N LEU A 144 -6.45 -16.28 24.44
CA LEU A 144 -5.04 -16.26 24.07
C LEU A 144 -4.80 -15.72 22.65
N GLU A 145 -5.81 -15.12 22.02
CA GLU A 145 -5.68 -14.51 20.71
C GLU A 145 -4.53 -13.48 20.67
N GLY A 146 -3.79 -13.48 19.55
CA GLY A 146 -2.55 -12.72 19.36
C GLY A 146 -1.28 -13.36 19.93
N GLN A 147 -1.34 -14.57 20.48
CA GLN A 147 -0.14 -15.33 20.89
C GLN A 147 0.14 -16.46 19.88
N ASP A 148 1.41 -16.74 19.56
CA ASP A 148 1.77 -17.81 18.61
C ASP A 148 1.75 -19.21 19.24
N ASP A 149 1.88 -19.30 20.56
CA ASP A 149 2.05 -20.54 21.33
C ASP A 149 0.78 -20.97 22.09
N ARG A 150 -0.42 -20.58 21.60
CA ARG A 150 -1.70 -20.79 22.31
C ARG A 150 -1.94 -22.25 22.67
N TRP A 151 -1.72 -23.12 21.70
CA TRP A 151 -1.90 -24.56 21.87
C TRP A 151 -0.86 -25.13 22.83
N GLU A 152 0.40 -24.72 22.71
CA GLU A 152 1.50 -25.15 23.58
C GLU A 152 1.24 -24.76 25.05
N ARG A 153 0.74 -23.55 25.30
CA ARG A 153 0.36 -23.08 26.64
C ARG A 153 -0.79 -23.89 27.21
N LEU A 154 -1.86 -24.07 26.44
CA LEU A 154 -3.02 -24.87 26.86
C LEU A 154 -2.60 -26.32 27.18
N GLU A 155 -1.81 -26.93 26.30
CA GLU A 155 -1.30 -28.29 26.49
C GLU A 155 -0.46 -28.41 27.76
N GLY A 156 0.47 -27.46 28.00
CA GLY A 156 1.31 -27.46 29.19
C GLY A 156 0.48 -27.39 30.48
N VAL A 157 -0.61 -26.62 30.47
CA VAL A 157 -1.54 -26.55 31.60
C VAL A 157 -2.32 -27.86 31.73
N VAL A 158 -2.95 -28.36 30.67
CA VAL A 158 -3.71 -29.63 30.70
C VAL A 158 -2.84 -30.82 31.15
N GLU A 159 -1.54 -30.83 30.82
CA GLU A 159 -0.58 -31.85 31.27
C GLU A 159 -0.26 -31.78 32.76
N SER A 160 -0.08 -30.58 33.28
CA SER A 160 0.36 -30.35 34.66
C SER A 160 -0.78 -30.47 35.67
N MET A 161 -2.03 -30.35 35.21
CA MET A 161 -3.21 -30.38 36.06
C MET A 161 -3.68 -31.79 36.47
N PRO A 162 -4.37 -31.92 37.62
CA PRO A 162 -5.10 -33.13 37.96
C PRO A 162 -6.14 -33.47 36.89
N LYS A 163 -6.40 -34.77 36.69
CA LYS A 163 -7.37 -35.27 35.69
C LYS A 163 -8.76 -34.64 35.89
N GLY A 164 -9.41 -34.28 34.79
CA GLY A 164 -10.77 -33.76 34.76
C GLY A 164 -10.92 -32.32 35.26
N ARG A 165 -9.85 -31.52 35.26
CA ARG A 165 -9.83 -30.13 35.76
C ARG A 165 -9.63 -29.08 34.67
N LEU A 166 -10.16 -29.33 33.46
CA LEU A 166 -10.06 -28.40 32.33
C LEU A 166 -10.71 -27.04 32.64
N ASP A 167 -11.73 -27.03 33.48
CA ASP A 167 -12.42 -25.83 33.97
C ASP A 167 -11.51 -24.85 34.71
N GLU A 168 -10.40 -25.33 35.28
CA GLU A 168 -9.42 -24.50 35.96
C GLU A 168 -8.26 -24.04 35.05
N ALA A 169 -8.17 -24.57 33.83
CA ALA A 169 -7.07 -24.25 32.92
C ALA A 169 -7.01 -22.75 32.63
N ALA A 170 -8.17 -22.12 32.41
CA ALA A 170 -8.29 -20.68 32.23
C ALA A 170 -7.76 -19.89 33.44
N SER A 171 -8.13 -20.28 34.66
CA SER A 171 -7.65 -19.62 35.88
C SER A 171 -6.15 -19.81 36.11
N THR A 172 -5.59 -20.92 35.66
CA THR A 172 -4.15 -21.20 35.77
C THR A 172 -3.36 -20.37 34.76
N LEU A 173 -3.83 -20.30 33.52
CA LEU A 173 -3.24 -19.45 32.48
C LEU A 173 -3.36 -17.97 32.84
N ALA A 174 -4.45 -17.54 33.47
CA ALA A 174 -4.61 -16.15 33.92
C ALA A 174 -3.55 -15.69 34.93
N LEU A 175 -2.84 -16.63 35.59
CA LEU A 175 -1.74 -16.33 36.51
C LEU A 175 -0.37 -16.24 35.82
N ASP A 176 -0.30 -16.53 34.53
CA ASP A 176 0.92 -16.45 33.75
C ASP A 176 1.28 -14.98 33.45
N ARG A 177 2.32 -14.49 34.13
CA ARG A 177 2.81 -13.11 34.00
C ARG A 177 3.51 -12.83 32.67
N GLN A 178 3.72 -13.84 31.83
CA GLN A 178 4.23 -13.64 30.47
C GLN A 178 3.11 -13.23 29.50
N LEU A 179 1.84 -13.44 29.86
CA LEU A 179 0.71 -13.02 29.04
C LEU A 179 0.40 -11.52 29.22
N PRO A 180 -0.06 -10.83 28.18
CA PRO A 180 -0.58 -9.46 28.31
C PRO A 180 -1.73 -9.38 29.33
N ASP A 181 -1.84 -8.25 30.03
CA ASP A 181 -2.88 -8.01 31.05
C ASP A 181 -4.32 -8.19 30.50
N ALA A 182 -4.52 -7.83 29.22
CA ALA A 182 -5.79 -8.06 28.52
C ALA A 182 -6.12 -9.56 28.41
N SER A 183 -5.15 -10.40 28.04
CA SER A 183 -5.31 -11.85 27.96
C SER A 183 -5.56 -12.47 29.33
N GLN A 184 -4.83 -12.04 30.37
CA GLN A 184 -5.06 -12.48 31.76
C GLN A 184 -6.49 -12.14 32.23
N THR A 185 -6.97 -10.94 31.89
CA THR A 185 -8.32 -10.49 32.22
C THR A 185 -9.38 -11.33 31.50
N ARG A 186 -9.21 -11.59 30.20
CA ARG A 186 -10.10 -12.47 29.42
C ARG A 186 -10.15 -13.89 30.00
N LEU A 187 -8.99 -14.46 30.33
CA LEU A 187 -8.89 -15.79 30.93
C LEU A 187 -9.56 -15.89 32.31
N THR A 188 -9.43 -14.84 33.13
CA THR A 188 -10.12 -14.77 34.43
C THR A 188 -11.65 -14.81 34.23
N LYS A 189 -12.15 -14.04 33.27
CA LYS A 189 -13.59 -14.03 32.92
C LYS A 189 -14.04 -15.40 32.40
N ILE A 190 -13.24 -16.08 31.58
CA ILE A 190 -13.54 -17.44 31.09
C ILE A 190 -13.58 -18.44 32.23
N ALA A 191 -12.68 -18.34 33.22
CA ALA A 191 -12.70 -19.23 34.38
C ALA A 191 -14.01 -19.15 35.19
N GLU A 192 -14.62 -17.97 35.26
CA GLU A 192 -15.95 -17.80 35.88
C GLU A 192 -17.07 -18.45 35.06
N GLN A 193 -16.98 -18.35 33.73
CA GLN A 193 -17.93 -19.01 32.81
C GLN A 193 -17.78 -20.53 32.83
N ALA A 194 -16.56 -21.04 32.96
CA ALA A 194 -16.30 -22.48 33.06
C ALA A 194 -17.02 -23.10 34.27
N LYS A 195 -17.03 -22.41 35.42
CA LYS A 195 -17.81 -22.82 36.59
C LYS A 195 -19.30 -22.85 36.32
N THR A 196 -19.81 -21.86 35.57
CA THR A 196 -21.23 -21.79 35.20
C THR A 196 -21.65 -22.98 34.31
N LEU A 197 -20.78 -23.42 33.39
CA LEU A 197 -21.03 -24.58 32.53
C LEU A 197 -20.96 -25.92 33.28
N LEU A 198 -20.30 -25.96 34.45
CA LEU A 198 -20.27 -27.15 35.31
C LEU A 198 -21.54 -27.31 36.14
N ASP A 199 -22.19 -26.21 36.50
CA ASP A 199 -23.35 -26.16 37.41
C ASP A 199 -24.71 -26.29 36.68
N LEU A 200 -24.73 -26.77 35.44
CA LEU A 200 -25.96 -26.90 34.64
C LEU A 200 -26.93 -27.95 35.19
N ASP A 201 -28.23 -27.67 35.04
CA ASP A 201 -29.30 -28.60 35.42
C ASP A 201 -29.13 -29.92 34.65
N PRO A 202 -29.21 -31.10 35.31
CA PRO A 202 -29.19 -32.40 34.63
C PRO A 202 -30.14 -32.54 33.43
N ALA A 203 -31.26 -31.81 33.39
CA ALA A 203 -32.17 -31.80 32.24
C ALA A 203 -31.61 -31.09 30.99
N ASP A 204 -30.70 -30.14 31.20
CA ASP A 204 -30.00 -29.37 30.15
C ASP A 204 -28.57 -29.89 29.91
N SER A 205 -28.18 -31.00 30.54
CA SER A 205 -26.87 -31.65 30.36
C SER A 205 -26.76 -32.47 29.07
N ASN A 206 -27.18 -31.90 27.94
CA ASN A 206 -26.92 -32.40 26.58
C ASN A 206 -26.09 -31.35 25.80
N ALA A 207 -25.56 -31.70 24.61
CA ALA A 207 -24.71 -30.80 23.84
C ALA A 207 -25.38 -29.45 23.54
N GLU A 208 -26.67 -29.48 23.22
CA GLU A 208 -27.47 -28.29 22.91
C GLU A 208 -27.69 -27.37 24.11
N GLY A 209 -27.89 -27.96 25.29
CA GLY A 209 -27.94 -27.23 26.54
C GLY A 209 -26.60 -26.60 26.91
N MET A 210 -25.47 -27.24 26.56
CA MET A 210 -24.13 -26.65 26.74
C MET A 210 -23.94 -25.41 25.86
N ILE A 211 -24.35 -25.47 24.60
CA ILE A 211 -24.29 -24.33 23.66
C ILE A 211 -25.18 -23.18 24.17
N LYS A 212 -26.42 -23.47 24.56
CA LYS A 212 -27.33 -22.48 25.14
C LYS A 212 -26.74 -21.83 26.40
N ALA A 213 -26.17 -22.63 27.29
CA ALA A 213 -25.56 -22.14 28.51
C ALA A 213 -24.36 -21.22 28.25
N GLN A 214 -23.50 -21.61 27.30
CA GLN A 214 -22.37 -20.80 26.84
C GLN A 214 -22.86 -19.48 26.25
N GLY A 215 -23.85 -19.51 25.35
CA GLY A 215 -24.42 -18.33 24.72
C GLY A 215 -25.05 -17.37 25.73
N LEU A 216 -25.84 -17.88 26.67
CA LEU A 216 -26.41 -17.07 27.75
C LEU A 216 -25.34 -16.49 28.69
N ALA A 217 -24.25 -17.22 28.96
CA ALA A 217 -23.14 -16.69 29.76
C ALA A 217 -22.43 -15.54 29.03
N SER A 218 -22.18 -15.68 27.72
CA SER A 218 -21.60 -14.64 26.88
C SER A 218 -22.48 -13.39 26.83
N LEU A 219 -23.80 -13.56 26.63
CA LEU A 219 -24.77 -12.46 26.64
C LEU A 219 -24.78 -11.71 27.98
N ARG A 220 -24.83 -12.43 29.11
CA ARG A 220 -24.83 -11.80 30.44
C ARG A 220 -23.55 -10.98 30.66
N ARG A 221 -22.39 -11.50 30.23
CA ARG A 221 -21.10 -10.81 30.37
C ARG A 221 -21.05 -9.55 29.50
N GLY A 222 -21.43 -9.65 28.24
CA GLY A 222 -21.38 -8.50 27.35
C GLY A 222 -22.43 -7.44 27.70
N LEU A 223 -23.63 -7.83 28.15
CA LEU A 223 -24.60 -6.88 28.70
C LEU A 223 -24.06 -6.14 29.92
N ARG A 224 -23.39 -6.82 30.86
CA ARG A 224 -22.71 -6.16 31.99
C ARG A 224 -21.66 -5.16 31.49
N SER A 225 -20.86 -5.55 30.49
CA SER A 225 -19.84 -4.67 29.90
C SER A 225 -20.47 -3.47 29.19
N TYR A 226 -21.61 -3.65 28.52
CA TYR A 226 -22.40 -2.58 27.93
C TYR A 226 -22.93 -1.60 28.99
N PHE A 227 -23.46 -2.09 30.11
CA PHE A 227 -23.93 -1.20 31.18
C PHE A 227 -22.79 -0.43 31.85
N GLU A 228 -21.62 -1.06 32.02
CA GLU A 228 -20.40 -0.38 32.46
C GLU A 228 -20.02 0.75 31.49
N LEU A 229 -20.04 0.48 30.17
CA LEU A 229 -19.79 1.47 29.12
C LEU A 229 -20.83 2.60 29.12
N ALA A 230 -22.10 2.27 29.30
CA ALA A 230 -23.21 3.23 29.37
C ALA A 230 -23.21 4.04 30.67
N GLY A 231 -22.37 3.71 31.66
CA GLY A 231 -22.39 4.32 32.99
C GLY A 231 -23.66 4.02 33.79
N GLU A 232 -24.38 2.95 33.43
CA GLU A 232 -25.66 2.56 34.03
C GLU A 232 -25.48 1.37 34.98
N ALA A 233 -26.24 1.38 36.09
CA ALA A 233 -26.29 0.25 37.00
C ALA A 233 -27.54 -0.59 36.73
N VAL A 234 -27.39 -1.91 36.75
CA VAL A 234 -28.47 -2.86 36.43
C VAL A 234 -28.63 -3.93 37.50
N HIS A 235 -29.86 -4.34 37.78
CA HIS A 235 -30.14 -5.47 38.66
C HIS A 235 -29.82 -6.80 37.95
N ASP A 236 -29.19 -7.74 38.65
CA ASP A 236 -28.75 -9.03 38.09
C ASP A 236 -29.89 -9.86 37.46
N THR A 237 -31.12 -9.75 37.99
CA THR A 237 -32.30 -10.42 37.41
C THR A 237 -32.66 -9.88 36.04
N HIS A 238 -32.48 -8.57 35.80
CA HIS A 238 -32.73 -7.97 34.49
C HIS A 238 -31.70 -8.44 33.46
N VAL A 239 -30.41 -8.49 33.83
CA VAL A 239 -29.37 -9.05 32.96
C VAL A 239 -29.72 -10.48 32.56
N HIS A 240 -30.20 -11.29 33.51
CA HIS A 240 -30.64 -12.66 33.24
C HIS A 240 -31.82 -12.70 32.26
N SER A 241 -32.90 -11.98 32.54
CA SER A 241 -34.12 -11.97 31.71
C SER A 241 -33.89 -11.39 30.31
N LEU A 242 -33.08 -10.35 30.17
CA LEU A 242 -32.68 -9.77 28.89
C LEU A 242 -31.88 -10.78 28.07
N SER A 243 -30.92 -11.47 28.70
CA SER A 243 -30.12 -12.48 28.01
C SER A 243 -30.97 -13.61 27.43
N GLU A 244 -32.00 -14.06 28.15
CA GLU A 244 -32.94 -15.05 27.61
C GLU A 244 -33.79 -14.51 26.45
N ALA A 245 -34.27 -13.27 26.56
CA ALA A 245 -35.05 -12.64 25.50
C ALA A 245 -34.22 -12.47 24.21
N LEU A 246 -32.98 -11.97 24.35
CA LEU A 246 -32.01 -11.81 23.27
C LEU A 246 -31.67 -13.16 22.63
N TRP A 247 -31.37 -14.20 23.43
CA TRP A 247 -31.08 -15.53 22.92
C TRP A 247 -32.16 -16.04 21.96
N HIS A 248 -33.44 -15.89 22.32
CA HIS A 248 -34.55 -16.27 21.45
C HIS A 248 -34.73 -15.34 20.25
N GLY A 249 -34.59 -14.02 20.44
CA GLY A 249 -34.70 -13.03 19.36
C GLY A 249 -33.66 -13.24 18.26
N MET A 250 -32.43 -13.55 18.64
CA MET A 250 -31.32 -13.91 17.74
C MET A 250 -31.49 -15.30 17.09
N GLY A 251 -32.58 -16.02 17.37
CA GLY A 251 -32.82 -17.35 16.80
C GLY A 251 -31.99 -18.46 17.43
N GLU A 252 -31.66 -18.34 18.73
CA GLU A 252 -30.89 -19.32 19.50
C GLU A 252 -29.46 -19.50 18.98
N ARG A 253 -28.90 -18.37 18.51
CA ARG A 253 -27.50 -18.19 18.15
C ARG A 253 -26.80 -17.37 19.23
N GLY A 254 -25.61 -17.81 19.61
CA GLY A 254 -24.71 -17.10 20.52
C GLY A 254 -23.93 -16.01 19.81
N VAL A 255 -23.44 -15.06 20.61
CA VAL A 255 -22.50 -14.02 20.19
C VAL A 255 -21.39 -13.90 21.24
N PRO A 256 -20.12 -13.74 20.84
CA PRO A 256 -19.04 -13.55 21.80
C PRO A 256 -19.23 -12.27 22.63
N ALA A 257 -18.88 -12.34 23.92
CA ALA A 257 -19.19 -11.30 24.90
C ALA A 257 -18.55 -9.92 24.63
N GLY A 258 -17.46 -9.88 23.86
CA GLY A 258 -16.76 -8.65 23.47
C GLY A 258 -16.87 -8.31 21.98
N SER A 259 -17.79 -8.95 21.27
CA SER A 259 -17.94 -8.74 19.82
C SER A 259 -18.71 -7.45 19.51
N SER A 260 -18.43 -6.87 18.33
CA SER A 260 -19.21 -5.74 17.80
C SER A 260 -20.68 -6.10 17.63
N ALA A 261 -21.00 -7.35 17.27
CA ALA A 261 -22.38 -7.85 17.19
C ALA A 261 -23.15 -7.62 18.49
N LEU A 262 -22.57 -8.02 19.63
CA LEU A 262 -23.23 -7.88 20.93
C LEU A 262 -23.37 -6.41 21.34
N LEU A 263 -22.39 -5.58 21.01
CA LEU A 263 -22.46 -4.14 21.23
C LEU A 263 -23.59 -3.49 20.41
N ASN A 264 -23.67 -3.82 19.11
CA ASN A 264 -24.73 -3.36 18.21
C ASN A 264 -26.11 -3.80 18.71
N ILE A 265 -26.26 -5.08 19.10
CA ILE A 265 -27.50 -5.61 19.68
C ILE A 265 -27.89 -4.85 20.94
N ALA A 266 -26.96 -4.62 21.86
CA ALA A 266 -27.25 -3.92 23.11
C ALA A 266 -27.69 -2.48 22.82
N ARG A 267 -26.91 -1.70 22.06
CA ARG A 267 -27.27 -0.32 21.68
C ARG A 267 -28.63 -0.25 20.99
N TYR A 268 -28.86 -1.11 19.99
CA TYR A 268 -30.13 -1.19 19.27
C TYR A 268 -31.30 -1.49 20.21
N VAL A 269 -31.17 -2.48 21.10
CA VAL A 269 -32.25 -2.87 22.00
C VAL A 269 -32.61 -1.76 22.97
N PHE A 270 -31.63 -1.08 23.55
CA PHE A 270 -31.87 0.03 24.48
C PHE A 270 -32.36 1.31 23.79
N GLN A 271 -32.14 1.44 22.48
CA GLN A 271 -32.64 2.56 21.68
C GLN A 271 -34.08 2.34 21.20
N VAL A 272 -34.38 1.15 20.67
CA VAL A 272 -35.65 0.86 19.98
C VAL A 272 -36.73 0.36 20.93
N HIS A 273 -36.35 -0.40 21.97
CA HIS A 273 -37.31 -0.94 22.92
C HIS A 273 -37.45 0.00 24.11
N ALA A 274 -38.68 0.23 24.56
CA ALA A 274 -39.00 1.14 25.65
C ALA A 274 -38.53 0.59 27.00
N MET A 275 -37.23 0.71 27.28
CA MET A 275 -36.61 0.27 28.53
C MET A 275 -37.02 1.18 29.70
N PRO A 276 -37.22 0.62 30.90
CA PRO A 276 -37.52 1.40 32.09
C PRO A 276 -36.32 2.28 32.49
N GLU A 277 -36.60 3.47 33.03
CA GLU A 277 -35.55 4.42 33.45
C GLU A 277 -34.70 3.91 34.63
N ASP A 278 -35.29 3.12 35.54
CA ASP A 278 -34.59 2.54 36.69
C ASP A 278 -34.42 1.03 36.50
N LEU A 279 -33.27 0.62 35.96
CA LEU A 279 -32.90 -0.77 35.77
C LEU A 279 -32.37 -1.45 37.04
N LEU A 280 -32.28 -0.74 38.18
CA LEU A 280 -31.95 -1.31 39.48
C LEU A 280 -33.19 -1.81 40.24
N ASP A 281 -34.39 -1.32 39.92
CA ASP A 281 -35.64 -1.80 40.52
C ASP A 281 -35.98 -3.20 40.00
N PRO A 282 -35.86 -4.27 40.81
CA PRO A 282 -36.11 -5.64 40.34
C PRO A 282 -37.56 -5.91 39.89
N GLU A 283 -38.50 -5.01 40.19
CA GLU A 283 -39.90 -5.10 39.78
C GLU A 283 -40.20 -4.34 38.48
N ALA A 284 -39.20 -3.69 37.87
CA ALA A 284 -39.36 -2.96 36.61
C ALA A 284 -39.78 -3.90 35.46
N VAL A 285 -40.75 -3.47 34.66
CA VAL A 285 -41.29 -4.27 33.55
C VAL A 285 -40.43 -4.07 32.31
N LEU A 286 -39.70 -5.11 31.91
CA LEU A 286 -38.90 -5.13 30.68
C LEU A 286 -39.74 -5.55 29.46
N PRO A 287 -39.47 -5.01 28.25
CA PRO A 287 -40.17 -5.36 27.01
C PRO A 287 -39.73 -6.72 26.41
N LEU A 288 -39.65 -7.76 27.25
CA LEU A 288 -39.05 -9.06 26.88
C LEU A 288 -39.79 -9.76 25.73
N ALA A 289 -41.11 -9.58 25.62
CA ALA A 289 -41.91 -10.19 24.56
C ALA A 289 -41.60 -9.58 23.20
N ASP A 290 -41.38 -8.26 23.14
CA ASP A 290 -41.08 -7.54 21.91
C ASP A 290 -39.67 -7.90 21.43
N ILE A 291 -38.69 -7.91 22.35
CA ILE A 291 -37.31 -8.34 22.08
C ILE A 291 -37.27 -9.78 21.52
N ARG A 292 -38.05 -10.72 22.07
CA ARG A 292 -38.06 -12.12 21.61
C ARG A 292 -38.54 -12.29 20.16
N HIS A 293 -39.34 -11.36 19.64
CA HIS A 293 -39.91 -11.44 18.29
C HIS A 293 -39.28 -10.46 17.31
N ASP A 294 -38.26 -9.71 17.75
CA ASP A 294 -37.55 -8.76 16.91
C ASP A 294 -36.62 -9.51 15.95
N LEU A 295 -36.96 -9.47 14.66
CA LEU A 295 -36.22 -10.18 13.61
C LEU A 295 -34.88 -9.51 13.29
N ILE A 296 -34.71 -8.22 13.60
CA ILE A 296 -33.47 -7.47 13.33
C ILE A 296 -32.31 -8.03 14.17
N LEU A 297 -32.60 -8.58 15.35
CA LEU A 297 -31.59 -9.17 16.23
C LEU A 297 -30.82 -10.32 15.57
N ARG A 298 -31.42 -11.02 14.60
CA ARG A 298 -30.74 -12.09 13.85
C ARG A 298 -29.69 -11.53 12.90
N ASP A 299 -30.01 -10.41 12.26
CA ASP A 299 -29.10 -9.75 11.31
C ASP A 299 -27.94 -9.11 12.10
N LEU A 300 -28.22 -8.44 13.22
CA LEU A 300 -27.19 -7.88 14.10
C LEU A 300 -26.28 -8.97 14.71
N ALA A 301 -26.84 -10.13 15.07
CA ALA A 301 -26.04 -11.26 15.58
C ALA A 301 -25.08 -11.86 14.53
N ALA A 302 -25.32 -11.61 13.24
CA ALA A 302 -24.46 -12.04 12.14
C ALA A 302 -23.40 -10.99 11.75
N GLN A 303 -23.56 -9.73 12.18
CA GLN A 303 -22.58 -8.66 11.93
C GLN A 303 -21.26 -8.93 12.66
N ARG A 304 -20.16 -8.40 12.13
CA ARG A 304 -18.81 -8.56 12.71
C ARG A 304 -18.10 -7.23 13.00
N VAL A 305 -18.74 -6.13 12.62
CA VAL A 305 -18.25 -4.77 12.75
C VAL A 305 -19.26 -3.94 13.51
N ILE A 306 -18.83 -2.81 14.05
CA ILE A 306 -19.74 -1.82 14.60
C ILE A 306 -20.60 -1.29 13.44
N ASP A 307 -21.90 -1.24 13.65
CA ASP A 307 -22.81 -0.62 12.71
C ASP A 307 -22.87 0.88 13.04
N HIS A 308 -22.24 1.72 12.20
CA HIS A 308 -22.12 3.14 12.47
C HIS A 308 -23.47 3.87 12.56
N THR A 309 -24.54 3.27 12.03
CA THR A 309 -25.90 3.82 12.03
C THR A 309 -26.64 3.61 13.36
N ILE A 310 -26.12 2.76 14.24
CA ILE A 310 -26.73 2.49 15.55
C ILE A 310 -26.16 3.47 16.58
N PRO A 311 -27.01 4.29 17.25
CA PRO A 311 -26.54 5.29 18.20
C PRO A 311 -25.71 4.71 19.34
N LEU A 312 -24.64 5.42 19.73
CA LEU A 312 -23.85 5.17 20.92
C LEU A 312 -24.73 5.05 22.17
N ALA A 313 -24.27 4.34 23.20
CA ALA A 313 -24.99 4.30 24.47
C ALA A 313 -25.14 5.71 25.08
N ARG A 314 -26.15 5.96 25.93
CA ARG A 314 -26.39 7.31 26.49
C ARG A 314 -25.21 7.90 27.29
N GLY A 315 -24.35 7.06 27.87
CA GLY A 315 -23.14 7.48 28.57
C GLY A 315 -21.86 7.32 27.75
N GLU A 316 -21.97 6.92 26.49
CA GLU A 316 -20.86 6.72 25.57
C GLU A 316 -20.77 7.91 24.62
N THR A 317 -19.59 8.52 24.51
CA THR A 317 -19.30 9.61 23.58
C THR A 317 -17.92 9.41 23.01
N LEU A 318 -17.74 9.59 21.70
CA LEU A 318 -16.39 9.67 21.14
C LEU A 318 -15.74 11.00 21.52
N GLY A 319 -16.50 12.11 21.53
CA GLY A 319 -15.99 13.44 21.87
C GLY A 319 -14.77 13.78 21.03
N MET A 320 -13.79 14.50 21.59
CA MET A 320 -12.51 14.81 20.92
C MET A 320 -11.40 13.78 21.21
N ASP A 321 -11.76 12.56 21.61
CA ASP A 321 -10.77 11.51 21.94
C ASP A 321 -10.29 10.82 20.65
N ASN A 322 -9.06 11.16 20.25
CA ASN A 322 -8.43 10.65 19.04
C ASN A 322 -8.40 9.12 18.97
N ASP A 323 -8.09 8.45 20.09
CA ASP A 323 -7.93 7.00 20.12
C ASP A 323 -9.29 6.31 20.08
N ALA A 324 -10.29 6.87 20.77
CA ALA A 324 -11.67 6.37 20.73
C ALA A 324 -12.27 6.48 19.33
N ARG A 325 -12.08 7.63 18.65
CA ARG A 325 -12.55 7.85 17.26
C ARG A 325 -11.90 6.87 16.29
N ALA A 326 -10.58 6.76 16.30
CA ALA A 326 -9.87 5.83 15.44
C ALA A 326 -10.32 4.37 15.69
N ALA A 327 -10.38 3.95 16.96
CA ALA A 327 -10.81 2.59 17.31
C ALA A 327 -12.25 2.31 16.88
N TYR A 328 -13.16 3.28 16.98
CA TYR A 328 -14.54 3.16 16.50
C TYR A 328 -14.58 3.01 14.97
N PHE A 329 -13.96 3.94 14.24
CA PHE A 329 -13.95 3.98 12.78
C PHE A 329 -13.43 2.67 12.18
N PHE A 330 -12.25 2.20 12.60
CA PHE A 330 -11.63 1.01 12.04
C PHE A 330 -12.32 -0.32 12.43
N ARG A 331 -13.14 -0.31 13.48
CA ARG A 331 -13.99 -1.45 13.88
C ARG A 331 -15.39 -1.39 13.28
N SER A 332 -15.75 -0.29 12.62
CA SER A 332 -17.05 -0.10 12.00
C SER A 332 -17.11 -0.61 10.56
N ASP A 333 -18.31 -0.61 9.99
CA ASP A 333 -18.56 -0.88 8.57
C ASP A 333 -18.01 0.20 7.62
N LEU A 334 -17.51 1.33 8.16
CA LEU A 334 -16.80 2.38 7.42
C LEU A 334 -15.32 2.05 7.16
N SER A 335 -14.75 1.10 7.91
CA SER A 335 -13.35 0.71 7.81
C SER A 335 -13.00 0.25 6.38
N PRO A 336 -11.96 0.81 5.73
CA PRO A 336 -11.52 0.36 4.41
C PRO A 336 -11.16 -1.13 4.37
N ALA A 337 -10.66 -1.68 5.47
CA ALA A 337 -10.36 -3.11 5.59
C ALA A 337 -11.65 -3.95 5.48
N HIS A 338 -12.73 -3.54 6.18
CA HIS A 338 -14.00 -4.24 6.10
C HIS A 338 -14.66 -4.09 4.72
N GLN A 339 -14.67 -2.87 4.18
CA GLN A 339 -15.26 -2.60 2.86
C GLN A 339 -14.56 -3.38 1.74
N SER A 340 -13.23 -3.48 1.79
CA SER A 340 -12.44 -4.26 0.84
C SER A 340 -12.70 -5.77 0.96
N GLU A 341 -12.78 -6.33 2.17
CA GLU A 341 -13.14 -7.74 2.39
C GLU A 341 -14.50 -8.10 1.76
N ARG A 342 -15.49 -7.20 1.84
CA ARG A 342 -16.81 -7.41 1.25
C ARG A 342 -16.79 -7.53 -0.29
N LEU A 343 -15.75 -7.05 -0.95
CA LEU A 343 -15.58 -7.22 -2.40
C LEU A 343 -15.27 -8.67 -2.78
N PHE A 344 -14.71 -9.45 -1.85
CA PHE A 344 -14.19 -10.79 -2.09
C PHE A 344 -15.01 -11.91 -1.44
N VAL A 345 -16.24 -11.63 -1.03
CA VAL A 345 -17.16 -12.67 -0.53
C VAL A 345 -17.33 -13.76 -1.60
N GLY A 346 -16.92 -14.99 -1.28
CA GLY A 346 -16.96 -16.13 -2.19
C GLY A 346 -15.80 -16.25 -3.18
N VAL A 347 -14.76 -15.41 -3.06
CA VAL A 347 -13.50 -15.53 -3.81
C VAL A 347 -12.51 -16.37 -3.01
N LEU A 348 -11.84 -17.33 -3.67
CA LEU A 348 -10.88 -18.28 -3.06
C LEU A 348 -9.49 -18.22 -3.71
N ASP A 349 -9.19 -17.13 -4.42
CA ASP A 349 -7.93 -16.96 -5.15
C ASP A 349 -6.89 -16.26 -4.27
N ASP A 350 -5.98 -17.02 -3.67
CA ASP A 350 -4.92 -16.50 -2.80
C ASP A 350 -4.03 -15.47 -3.51
N GLY A 351 -3.86 -15.58 -4.83
CA GLY A 351 -3.10 -14.62 -5.64
C GLY A 351 -3.73 -13.21 -5.65
N VAL A 352 -4.95 -13.09 -5.14
CA VAL A 352 -5.70 -11.83 -5.02
C VAL A 352 -6.07 -11.53 -3.56
N LEU A 353 -6.47 -12.53 -2.78
CA LEU A 353 -6.80 -12.36 -1.37
C LEU A 353 -5.58 -11.96 -0.54
N ASP A 354 -4.43 -12.60 -0.73
CA ASP A 354 -3.22 -12.32 0.06
C ASP A 354 -2.73 -10.87 -0.14
N PRO A 355 -2.62 -10.34 -1.39
CA PRO A 355 -2.34 -8.92 -1.61
C PRO A 355 -3.36 -7.96 -0.98
N MET A 356 -4.64 -8.32 -0.95
CA MET A 356 -5.68 -7.51 -0.31
C MET A 356 -5.51 -7.49 1.21
N TYR A 357 -5.35 -8.65 1.85
CA TYR A 357 -5.14 -8.74 3.29
C TYR A 357 -3.81 -8.12 3.71
N ARG A 358 -2.78 -8.14 2.85
CA ARG A 358 -1.54 -7.36 3.04
C ARG A 358 -1.82 -5.86 3.14
N ALA A 359 -2.66 -5.31 2.27
CA ALA A 359 -3.04 -3.90 2.33
C ALA A 359 -3.85 -3.59 3.60
N ASN A 360 -4.78 -4.49 3.98
CA ASN A 360 -5.56 -4.36 5.21
C ASN A 360 -4.65 -4.37 6.46
N ALA A 361 -3.70 -5.31 6.55
CA ALA A 361 -2.77 -5.41 7.66
C ALA A 361 -1.93 -4.13 7.82
N ARG A 362 -1.41 -3.57 6.70
CA ARG A 362 -0.70 -2.29 6.71
C ARG A 362 -1.57 -1.15 7.26
N ASN A 363 -2.82 -1.08 6.82
CA ASN A 363 -3.74 -0.01 7.25
C ASN A 363 -4.15 -0.15 8.72
N LEU A 364 -4.43 -1.36 9.19
CA LEU A 364 -4.69 -1.65 10.60
C LEU A 364 -3.47 -1.29 11.46
N ALA A 365 -2.26 -1.60 11.01
CA ALA A 365 -1.04 -1.21 11.71
C ALA A 365 -0.82 0.31 11.73
N ALA A 366 -1.05 1.01 10.60
CA ALA A 366 -1.00 2.47 10.54
C ALA A 366 -2.03 3.14 11.46
N ALA A 367 -3.13 2.42 11.75
CA ALA A 367 -4.16 2.80 12.70
C ALA A 367 -3.87 2.40 14.16
N GLY A 368 -2.70 1.82 14.46
CA GLY A 368 -2.34 1.37 15.81
C GLY A 368 -3.06 0.09 16.26
N LEU A 369 -3.83 -0.54 15.39
CA LEU A 369 -4.56 -1.79 15.65
C LEU A 369 -3.68 -3.01 15.36
N LEU A 370 -2.58 -3.13 16.12
CA LEU A 370 -1.56 -4.15 15.87
C LEU A 370 -2.05 -5.58 16.09
N GLN A 371 -3.00 -5.80 17.02
CA GLN A 371 -3.57 -7.12 17.24
C GLN A 371 -4.40 -7.57 16.02
N GLU A 372 -5.21 -6.66 15.48
CA GLU A 372 -6.02 -6.89 14.29
C GLU A 372 -5.14 -7.03 13.03
N ALA A 373 -4.05 -6.24 12.93
CA ALA A 373 -3.07 -6.39 11.86
C ALA A 373 -2.38 -7.76 11.90
N GLU A 374 -1.94 -8.21 13.08
CA GLU A 374 -1.34 -9.54 13.27
C GLU A 374 -2.33 -10.66 12.93
N LEU A 375 -3.60 -10.49 13.30
CA LEU A 375 -4.64 -11.44 12.92
C LEU A 375 -4.75 -11.55 11.40
N ALA A 376 -4.77 -10.44 10.67
CA ALA A 376 -4.80 -10.47 9.21
C ALA A 376 -3.55 -11.16 8.62
N LEU A 377 -2.35 -10.87 9.15
CA LEU A 377 -1.09 -11.50 8.71
C LEU A 377 -1.10 -13.03 8.88
N GLN A 378 -1.65 -13.53 9.99
CA GLN A 378 -1.58 -14.95 10.33
C GLN A 378 -2.78 -15.76 9.82
N ALA A 379 -3.99 -15.20 9.87
CA ALA A 379 -5.23 -15.88 9.56
C ALA A 379 -5.59 -15.82 8.08
N SER A 380 -5.24 -14.70 7.43
CA SER A 380 -5.84 -14.33 6.14
C SER A 380 -4.84 -14.27 4.99
N ILE A 381 -3.53 -14.31 5.27
CA ILE A 381 -2.47 -14.39 4.26
C ILE A 381 -1.89 -15.80 4.24
N PHE A 382 -2.13 -16.54 3.16
CA PHE A 382 -1.78 -17.96 3.07
C PHE A 382 -0.34 -18.18 2.56
N GLN A 383 0.08 -17.43 1.55
CA GLN A 383 1.40 -17.56 0.94
C GLN A 383 2.48 -16.96 1.87
N PRO A 384 3.51 -17.73 2.25
CA PRO A 384 4.57 -17.24 3.14
C PRO A 384 5.32 -16.00 2.63
N THR A 385 5.57 -15.93 1.31
CA THR A 385 6.24 -14.77 0.68
C THR A 385 5.37 -13.52 0.74
N GLU A 386 4.05 -13.65 0.59
CA GLU A 386 3.11 -12.54 0.76
C GLU A 386 3.00 -12.11 2.23
N ARG A 387 3.02 -13.07 3.16
CA ARG A 387 3.04 -12.76 4.60
C ARG A 387 4.29 -11.97 4.97
N ALA A 388 5.45 -12.35 4.45
CA ALA A 388 6.70 -11.61 4.67
C ALA A 388 6.65 -10.19 4.09
N LEU A 389 6.09 -10.03 2.89
CA LEU A 389 5.84 -8.70 2.31
C LEU A 389 4.89 -7.87 3.19
N ALA A 390 3.85 -8.50 3.74
CA ALA A 390 2.90 -7.83 4.62
C ALA A 390 3.51 -7.44 5.97
N GLN A 391 4.32 -8.31 6.58
CA GLN A 391 5.11 -7.98 7.77
C GLN A 391 6.05 -6.79 7.53
N GLN A 392 6.71 -6.74 6.37
CA GLN A 392 7.53 -5.58 5.99
C GLN A 392 6.70 -4.29 5.86
N GLN A 393 5.49 -4.35 5.31
CA GLN A 393 4.62 -3.18 5.18
C GLN A 393 4.05 -2.73 6.54
N VAL A 394 3.73 -3.66 7.44
CA VAL A 394 3.35 -3.37 8.84
C VAL A 394 4.51 -2.68 9.56
N ALA A 395 5.74 -3.18 9.42
CA ALA A 395 6.92 -2.54 10.00
C ALA A 395 7.15 -1.11 9.47
N ARG A 396 6.86 -0.84 8.18
CA ARG A 396 6.91 0.52 7.63
C ARG A 396 5.84 1.44 8.20
N ALA A 397 4.63 0.93 8.40
CA ALA A 397 3.56 1.67 9.06
C ALA A 397 3.96 2.03 10.50
N LEU A 398 4.52 1.07 11.25
CA LEU A 398 5.06 1.27 12.60
C LEU A 398 6.22 2.29 12.63
N ARG A 399 7.16 2.19 11.69
CA ARG A 399 8.23 3.20 11.54
C ARG A 399 7.66 4.59 11.26
N GLY A 400 6.65 4.68 10.39
CA GLY A 400 5.93 5.92 10.12
C GLY A 400 5.24 6.49 11.36
N ALA A 401 4.95 5.63 12.34
CA ALA A 401 4.39 5.98 13.63
C ALA A 401 5.42 6.15 14.77
N ASP A 402 6.72 6.23 14.42
CA ASP A 402 7.85 6.32 15.37
C ASP A 402 7.97 5.15 16.37
N ASP A 403 7.34 4.00 16.07
CA ASP A 403 7.42 2.77 16.87
C ASP A 403 8.49 1.81 16.32
N LEU A 404 9.75 2.21 16.48
CA LEU A 404 10.90 1.46 15.98
C LEU A 404 11.11 0.12 16.68
N ASP A 405 10.72 0.01 17.95
CA ASP A 405 10.90 -1.21 18.74
C ASP A 405 10.00 -2.33 18.21
N ASN A 406 8.74 -2.05 17.88
CA ASN A 406 7.90 -3.05 17.22
C ASN A 406 8.26 -3.22 15.73
N ALA A 407 8.64 -2.15 15.03
CA ALA A 407 8.99 -2.24 13.62
C ALA A 407 10.13 -3.25 13.34
N VAL A 408 11.18 -3.27 14.17
CA VAL A 408 12.31 -4.20 13.98
C VAL A 408 11.91 -5.66 14.19
N GLU A 409 11.02 -5.95 15.13
CA GLU A 409 10.52 -7.31 15.34
C GLU A 409 9.73 -7.81 14.11
N TYR A 410 8.93 -6.94 13.50
CA TYR A 410 8.24 -7.26 12.24
C TYR A 410 9.19 -7.43 11.05
N TRP A 411 10.25 -6.63 10.93
CA TRP A 411 11.27 -6.84 9.89
C TRP A 411 12.05 -8.15 10.09
N ARG A 412 12.40 -8.52 11.33
CA ARG A 412 13.01 -9.81 11.66
C ARG A 412 12.07 -10.97 11.33
N ALA A 413 10.78 -10.83 11.65
CA ALA A 413 9.76 -11.81 11.31
C ALA A 413 9.60 -11.95 9.78
N ALA A 414 9.62 -10.84 9.04
CA ALA A 414 9.59 -10.82 7.58
C ALA A 414 10.78 -11.58 6.99
N LEU A 415 12.00 -11.31 7.48
CA LEU A 415 13.22 -12.01 7.06
C LEU A 415 13.09 -13.52 7.28
N ASN A 416 12.77 -13.93 8.52
CA ASN A 416 12.67 -15.34 8.87
C ASN A 416 11.59 -16.08 8.06
N THR A 417 10.43 -15.44 7.86
CA THR A 417 9.32 -16.00 7.08
C THR A 417 9.73 -16.20 5.62
N TYR A 418 10.35 -15.18 5.00
CA TYR A 418 10.77 -15.26 3.60
C TYR A 418 11.89 -16.29 3.39
N GLU A 419 12.89 -16.31 4.25
CA GLU A 419 13.98 -17.29 4.15
C GLU A 419 13.48 -18.73 4.33
N THR A 420 12.53 -18.95 5.24
CA THR A 420 11.92 -20.27 5.44
C THR A 420 11.17 -20.69 4.18
N ALA A 421 10.38 -19.80 3.60
CA ALA A 421 9.70 -20.03 2.32
C ALA A 421 10.68 -20.39 1.19
N LEU A 422 11.83 -19.71 1.13
CA LEU A 422 12.88 -20.01 0.16
C LEU A 422 13.54 -21.37 0.40
N ARG A 423 13.85 -21.72 1.66
CA ARG A 423 14.49 -23.01 2.00
C ARG A 423 13.58 -24.20 1.71
N GLU A 424 12.30 -24.08 2.00
CA GLU A 424 11.31 -25.16 1.86
C GLU A 424 10.76 -25.25 0.43
N GLY A 425 10.67 -24.13 -0.29
CA GLY A 425 10.15 -24.07 -1.65
C GLY A 425 11.23 -24.20 -2.73
N LYS A 426 11.76 -23.06 -3.18
CA LYS A 426 12.58 -23.00 -4.41
C LYS A 426 14.07 -23.29 -4.21
N GLY A 427 14.58 -23.11 -3.00
CA GLY A 427 16.00 -23.16 -2.66
C GLY A 427 16.79 -21.90 -3.08
N ILE A 428 17.81 -21.54 -2.30
CA ILE A 428 18.66 -20.36 -2.51
C ILE A 428 19.33 -20.35 -3.90
N SER A 429 19.59 -21.52 -4.50
CA SER A 429 20.15 -21.61 -5.86
C SER A 429 19.23 -21.09 -6.97
N ASN A 430 17.95 -20.90 -6.69
CA ASN A 430 16.93 -20.51 -7.67
C ASN A 430 16.33 -19.12 -7.39
N LEU A 431 17.05 -18.24 -6.67
CA LEU A 431 16.64 -16.83 -6.50
C LEU A 431 16.35 -16.16 -7.85
N ASP A 432 15.37 -15.26 -7.85
CA ASP A 432 14.92 -14.48 -8.99
C ASP A 432 14.89 -12.97 -8.64
N GLY A 433 14.29 -12.16 -9.51
CA GLY A 433 14.26 -10.71 -9.34
C GLY A 433 13.37 -10.24 -8.19
N ASP A 434 12.33 -10.99 -7.86
CA ASP A 434 11.35 -10.56 -6.85
C ASP A 434 11.92 -10.77 -5.44
N ASP A 435 12.64 -11.88 -5.19
CA ASP A 435 13.32 -12.04 -3.89
C ASP A 435 14.46 -11.05 -3.72
N ALA A 436 15.24 -10.81 -4.77
CA ALA A 436 16.34 -9.84 -4.71
C ALA A 436 15.80 -8.44 -4.36
N SER A 437 14.64 -8.08 -4.92
CA SER A 437 13.94 -6.83 -4.61
C SER A 437 13.43 -6.81 -3.17
N PHE A 438 12.86 -7.91 -2.67
CA PHE A 438 12.44 -8.03 -1.27
C PHE A 438 13.61 -7.80 -0.29
N PHE A 439 14.71 -8.55 -0.44
CA PHE A 439 15.86 -8.45 0.46
C PHE A 439 16.56 -7.10 0.39
N GLN A 440 16.68 -6.51 -0.80
CA GLN A 440 17.22 -5.16 -0.96
C GLN A 440 16.35 -4.14 -0.23
N SER A 441 15.04 -4.21 -0.43
CA SER A 441 14.06 -3.34 0.20
C SER A 441 14.07 -3.45 1.73
N LEU A 442 14.18 -4.68 2.25
CA LEU A 442 14.26 -4.96 3.70
C LEU A 442 15.56 -4.46 4.32
N ASN A 443 16.69 -4.66 3.63
CA ASN A 443 17.99 -4.12 4.05
C ASN A 443 17.97 -2.59 4.16
N SER A 444 17.40 -1.91 3.17
CA SER A 444 17.22 -0.46 3.19
C SER A 444 16.37 0.00 4.38
N ASP A 445 15.22 -0.64 4.62
CA ASP A 445 14.35 -0.34 5.76
C ASP A 445 15.08 -0.45 7.10
N LEU A 446 15.85 -1.53 7.31
CA LEU A 446 16.61 -1.78 8.54
C LEU A 446 17.76 -0.80 8.74
N LEU A 447 18.53 -0.48 7.68
CA LEU A 447 19.64 0.47 7.76
C LEU A 447 19.17 1.88 8.11
N ASN A 448 18.03 2.30 7.54
CA ASN A 448 17.42 3.59 7.86
C ASN A 448 16.95 3.70 9.31
N ALA A 449 16.45 2.60 9.87
CA ALA A 449 16.05 2.53 11.26
C ALA A 449 17.25 2.33 12.21
N GLY A 450 18.47 2.21 11.70
CA GLY A 450 19.70 2.09 12.48
C GLY A 450 20.08 0.65 12.87
N PHE A 451 19.37 -0.37 12.40
CA PHE A 451 19.57 -1.78 12.72
C PHE A 451 20.56 -2.45 11.75
N ARG A 452 21.84 -2.09 11.86
CA ARG A 452 22.89 -2.53 10.91
C ARG A 452 23.13 -4.04 10.89
N ASP A 453 23.16 -4.68 12.06
CA ASP A 453 23.43 -6.11 12.15
C ASP A 453 22.30 -6.93 11.50
N ASP A 454 21.04 -6.56 11.78
CA ASP A 454 19.85 -7.16 11.16
C ASP A 454 19.82 -6.91 9.64
N ALA A 455 20.23 -5.72 9.20
CA ALA A 455 20.32 -5.41 7.78
C ALA A 455 21.36 -6.28 7.05
N ASP A 456 22.50 -6.54 7.67
CA ASP A 456 23.51 -7.46 7.13
C ASP A 456 23.01 -8.90 7.07
N GLU A 457 22.22 -9.33 8.06
CA GLU A 457 21.54 -10.62 8.08
C GLU A 457 20.56 -10.76 6.91
N ALA A 458 19.76 -9.71 6.63
CA ALA A 458 18.76 -9.70 5.56
C ALA A 458 19.34 -9.96 4.17
N LEU A 459 20.63 -9.68 3.94
CA LEU A 459 21.29 -9.91 2.66
C LEU A 459 22.01 -11.26 2.56
N LEU A 460 22.07 -12.07 3.63
CA LEU A 460 22.84 -13.32 3.65
C LEU A 460 22.40 -14.30 2.57
N ALA A 461 21.09 -14.48 2.35
CA ALA A 461 20.58 -15.38 1.32
C ALA A 461 21.03 -14.95 -0.08
N VAL A 462 20.97 -13.64 -0.38
CA VAL A 462 21.40 -13.12 -1.69
C VAL A 462 22.92 -13.20 -1.83
N ARG A 463 23.69 -12.92 -0.77
CA ARG A 463 25.15 -13.07 -0.74
C ARG A 463 25.57 -14.52 -0.96
N GLN A 464 24.91 -15.49 -0.31
CA GLN A 464 25.15 -16.91 -0.52
C GLN A 464 24.86 -17.34 -1.97
N PHE A 465 23.78 -16.83 -2.56
CA PHE A 465 23.52 -17.05 -3.98
C PHE A 465 24.65 -16.46 -4.83
N ILE A 466 25.06 -15.22 -4.59
CA ILE A 466 26.16 -14.58 -5.32
C ILE A 466 27.45 -15.39 -5.20
N ASP A 467 27.82 -15.80 -3.99
CA ASP A 467 29.01 -16.61 -3.71
C ASP A 467 28.96 -17.97 -4.40
N SER A 468 27.78 -18.61 -4.46
CA SER A 468 27.61 -19.88 -5.18
C SER A 468 27.89 -19.77 -6.69
N GLN A 469 27.82 -18.56 -7.24
CA GLN A 469 28.07 -18.27 -8.66
C GLN A 469 29.51 -17.75 -8.89
N GLN A 470 30.28 -17.49 -7.83
CA GLN A 470 31.66 -17.03 -7.97
C GLN A 470 32.55 -18.13 -8.55
N GLY A 471 33.29 -17.79 -9.61
CA GLY A 471 34.17 -18.72 -10.31
C GLY A 471 33.48 -19.56 -11.40
N GLU A 472 32.14 -19.56 -11.45
CA GLU A 472 31.35 -20.21 -12.49
C GLU A 472 31.14 -19.30 -13.71
N PRO A 473 30.80 -19.87 -14.89
CA PRO A 473 30.37 -19.07 -16.04
C PRO A 473 29.11 -18.26 -15.73
N TYR A 474 29.06 -17.04 -16.24
CA TYR A 474 27.90 -16.15 -16.11
C TYR A 474 26.62 -16.82 -16.64
N THR A 475 25.54 -16.76 -15.84
CA THR A 475 24.25 -17.35 -16.18
C THR A 475 23.19 -16.28 -16.48
N THR A 476 22.19 -16.64 -17.29
CA THR A 476 21.04 -15.76 -17.54
C THR A 476 20.25 -15.46 -16.26
N ALA A 477 20.21 -16.39 -15.31
CA ALA A 477 19.55 -16.21 -14.02
C ALA A 477 20.20 -15.08 -13.20
N PHE A 478 21.53 -15.10 -13.06
CA PHE A 478 22.27 -14.01 -12.41
C PHE A 478 22.03 -12.65 -13.09
N GLY A 479 21.95 -12.66 -14.43
CA GLY A 479 21.66 -11.46 -15.19
C GLY A 479 20.30 -10.83 -14.91
N ARG A 480 19.26 -11.64 -14.68
CA ARG A 480 17.93 -11.14 -14.32
C ARG A 480 17.95 -10.46 -12.95
N ILE A 481 18.65 -11.05 -11.98
CA ILE A 481 18.83 -10.47 -10.64
C ILE A 481 19.57 -9.14 -10.72
N LEU A 482 20.70 -9.06 -11.45
CA LEU A 482 21.43 -7.79 -11.62
C LEU A 482 20.58 -6.70 -12.27
N VAL A 483 19.71 -7.05 -13.22
CA VAL A 483 18.80 -6.07 -13.86
C VAL A 483 17.72 -5.61 -12.88
N ALA A 484 17.15 -6.52 -12.08
CA ALA A 484 16.18 -6.18 -11.04
C ALA A 484 16.79 -5.23 -10.01
N LEU A 485 17.97 -5.58 -9.45
CA LEU A 485 18.70 -4.73 -8.50
C LEU A 485 19.05 -3.37 -9.10
N ARG A 486 19.49 -3.30 -10.36
CA ARG A 486 19.76 -2.03 -11.04
C ARG A 486 18.50 -1.16 -11.08
N ASN A 487 17.36 -1.72 -11.50
CA ASN A 487 16.12 -0.96 -11.62
C ASN A 487 15.63 -0.47 -10.26
N GLY A 488 15.68 -1.32 -9.22
CA GLY A 488 15.33 -0.92 -7.85
C GLY A 488 16.25 0.17 -7.30
N THR A 489 17.56 0.04 -7.52
CA THR A 489 18.55 1.05 -7.12
C THR A 489 18.34 2.38 -7.85
N SER A 490 18.05 2.34 -9.15
CA SER A 490 17.71 3.55 -9.92
C SER A 490 16.48 4.25 -9.38
N ALA A 491 15.42 3.51 -9.05
CA ALA A 491 14.21 4.07 -8.45
C ALA A 491 14.49 4.69 -7.06
N ALA A 492 15.33 4.06 -6.23
CA ALA A 492 15.74 4.62 -4.95
C ALA A 492 16.53 5.94 -5.10
N VAL A 493 17.44 6.01 -6.09
CA VAL A 493 18.20 7.23 -6.40
C VAL A 493 17.27 8.34 -6.91
N GLU A 494 16.29 8.01 -7.74
CA GLU A 494 15.27 8.97 -8.22
C GLU A 494 14.43 9.50 -7.04
N ALA A 495 13.97 8.63 -6.15
CA ALA A 495 13.26 9.05 -4.93
C ALA A 495 14.12 9.94 -4.02
N ALA A 496 15.42 9.64 -3.89
CA ALA A 496 16.35 10.48 -3.15
C ALA A 496 16.53 11.87 -3.79
N GLU A 497 16.62 11.95 -5.11
CA GLU A 497 16.69 13.22 -5.84
C GLU A 497 15.40 14.03 -5.68
N GLU A 498 14.23 13.38 -5.73
CA GLU A 498 12.92 14.00 -5.48
C GLU A 498 12.80 14.54 -4.04
N ALA A 499 13.38 13.82 -3.07
CA ALA A 499 13.48 14.25 -1.67
C ALA A 499 14.61 15.26 -1.40
N GLY A 500 15.28 15.79 -2.43
CA GLY A 500 16.31 16.81 -2.31
C GLY A 500 17.65 16.30 -1.76
N LEU A 501 17.97 15.02 -1.96
CA LEU A 501 19.22 14.37 -1.53
C LEU A 501 19.48 14.54 -0.04
N SER A 502 18.47 14.30 0.79
CA SER A 502 18.57 14.41 2.25
C SER A 502 17.71 13.36 2.95
N GLY A 503 17.88 13.24 4.28
CA GLY A 503 17.05 12.36 5.10
C GLY A 503 17.23 10.87 4.80
N SER A 504 16.17 10.09 5.06
CA SER A 504 16.13 8.64 4.88
C SER A 504 16.25 8.21 3.41
N ALA A 505 15.65 8.95 2.48
CA ALA A 505 15.68 8.63 1.06
C ALA A 505 17.10 8.61 0.48
N LEU A 506 17.98 9.54 0.89
CA LEU A 506 19.39 9.52 0.51
C LEU A 506 20.10 8.28 1.04
N ASN A 507 19.85 7.91 2.30
CA ASN A 507 20.46 6.73 2.92
C ASN A 507 20.01 5.44 2.21
N ASP A 508 18.72 5.31 1.87
CA ASP A 508 18.17 4.20 1.08
C ASP A 508 18.89 4.03 -0.24
N ALA A 509 19.05 5.14 -0.98
CA ALA A 509 19.71 5.14 -2.26
C ALA A 509 21.19 4.73 -2.14
N LEU A 510 21.92 5.26 -1.15
CA LEU A 510 23.32 4.91 -0.93
C LEU A 510 23.49 3.41 -0.63
N ASN A 511 22.68 2.89 0.30
CA ASN A 511 22.70 1.48 0.67
C ASN A 511 22.36 0.57 -0.52
N ALA A 512 21.36 0.94 -1.31
CA ALA A 512 21.00 0.21 -2.52
C ALA A 512 22.14 0.19 -3.55
N VAL A 513 22.85 1.30 -3.74
CA VAL A 513 24.00 1.38 -4.68
C VAL A 513 25.18 0.55 -4.17
N ASP A 514 25.48 0.58 -2.87
CA ASP A 514 26.52 -0.25 -2.24
C ASP A 514 26.25 -1.74 -2.46
N PHE A 515 25.01 -2.18 -2.23
CA PHE A 515 24.62 -3.57 -2.47
C PHE A 515 24.67 -3.95 -3.96
N PHE A 516 24.19 -3.07 -4.84
CA PHE A 516 24.27 -3.30 -6.28
C PHE A 516 25.71 -3.41 -6.78
N ARG A 517 26.64 -2.64 -6.19
CA ARG A 517 28.08 -2.77 -6.45
C ARG A 517 28.60 -4.15 -6.00
N GLU A 518 28.27 -4.58 -4.79
CA GLU A 518 28.66 -5.90 -4.27
C GLU A 518 28.22 -7.04 -5.21
N ALA A 519 26.93 -7.06 -5.56
CA ALA A 519 26.35 -8.05 -6.47
C ALA A 519 27.00 -8.02 -7.86
N THR A 520 27.29 -6.83 -8.38
CA THR A 520 27.96 -6.66 -9.67
C THR A 520 29.34 -7.32 -9.68
N LEU A 521 30.13 -7.11 -8.62
CA LEU A 521 31.50 -7.62 -8.55
C LEU A 521 31.55 -9.14 -8.37
N GLY A 522 30.54 -9.72 -7.73
CA GLY A 522 30.40 -11.17 -7.53
C GLY A 522 30.02 -11.99 -8.77
N ALA A 523 29.60 -11.35 -9.88
CA ALA A 523 29.14 -12.09 -11.06
C ALA A 523 30.20 -13.05 -11.67
N GLY A 524 29.77 -14.14 -12.30
CA GLY A 524 30.66 -15.03 -13.06
C GLY A 524 31.23 -14.39 -14.34
N ARG A 525 32.24 -15.03 -14.95
CA ARG A 525 32.81 -14.59 -16.24
C ARG A 525 31.94 -15.01 -17.42
N GLN A 526 31.83 -14.16 -18.43
CA GLN A 526 31.14 -14.48 -19.68
C GLN A 526 32.08 -15.28 -20.61
N PRO A 527 31.61 -16.36 -21.26
CA PRO A 527 32.42 -17.14 -22.20
C PRO A 527 32.50 -16.45 -23.58
N LEU A 528 32.86 -15.16 -23.59
CA LEU A 528 32.92 -14.32 -24.79
C LEU A 528 34.33 -13.75 -24.97
N GLU A 529 34.93 -13.98 -26.14
CA GLU A 529 36.26 -13.48 -26.48
C GLU A 529 36.28 -11.93 -26.48
N GLY A 530 37.25 -11.34 -25.77
CA GLY A 530 37.40 -9.89 -25.63
C GLY A 530 36.31 -9.21 -24.79
N ARG A 531 35.39 -9.98 -24.17
CA ARG A 531 34.23 -9.49 -23.40
C ARG A 531 33.96 -10.35 -22.16
N CYS A 532 34.99 -10.97 -21.59
CA CYS A 532 34.82 -11.93 -20.50
C CYS A 532 34.25 -11.31 -19.20
N GLU A 533 34.33 -10.00 -19.04
CA GLU A 533 33.81 -9.25 -17.88
C GLU A 533 32.89 -8.10 -18.33
N ALA A 534 32.29 -8.20 -19.52
CA ALA A 534 31.55 -7.09 -20.13
C ALA A 534 30.34 -6.66 -19.27
N MET A 535 29.60 -7.63 -18.73
CA MET A 535 28.48 -7.36 -17.85
C MET A 535 28.89 -6.57 -16.60
N LYS A 536 29.98 -6.98 -15.92
CA LYS A 536 30.50 -6.25 -14.76
C LYS A 536 30.92 -4.84 -15.14
N THR A 537 31.71 -4.72 -16.21
CA THR A 537 32.24 -3.44 -16.69
C THR A 537 31.11 -2.45 -16.99
N MET A 538 30.03 -2.91 -17.62
CA MET A 538 28.85 -2.08 -17.87
C MET A 538 28.17 -1.65 -16.56
N MET A 539 27.92 -2.58 -15.63
CA MET A 539 27.27 -2.23 -14.36
C MET A 539 28.14 -1.33 -13.47
N VAL A 540 29.48 -1.42 -13.54
CA VAL A 540 30.38 -0.48 -12.88
C VAL A 540 30.14 0.94 -13.34
N THR A 541 30.01 1.17 -14.66
CA THR A 541 29.71 2.52 -15.15
C THR A 541 28.34 3.01 -14.67
N THR A 542 27.38 2.10 -14.48
CA THR A 542 26.05 2.44 -13.95
C THR A 542 26.13 2.86 -12.49
N TYR A 543 26.67 2.03 -11.59
CA TYR A 543 26.71 2.39 -10.17
C TYR A 543 27.68 3.55 -9.89
N ALA A 544 28.72 3.75 -10.72
CA ALA A 544 29.55 4.96 -10.65
C ALA A 544 28.70 6.22 -10.87
N ASP A 545 27.84 6.21 -11.88
CA ASP A 545 26.93 7.31 -12.15
C ASP A 545 25.88 7.50 -11.05
N LEU A 546 25.39 6.41 -10.45
CA LEU A 546 24.48 6.50 -9.30
C LEU A 546 25.18 7.13 -8.08
N TYR A 547 26.42 6.76 -7.75
CA TYR A 547 27.18 7.46 -6.71
C TYR A 547 27.40 8.93 -7.03
N ARG A 548 27.67 9.26 -8.30
CA ARG A 548 27.81 10.65 -8.75
C ARG A 548 26.52 11.43 -8.53
N ARG A 549 25.36 10.86 -8.88
CA ARG A 549 24.04 11.47 -8.66
C ARG A 549 23.75 11.74 -7.18
N LEU A 550 24.21 10.85 -6.30
CA LEU A 550 24.09 10.98 -4.84
C LEU A 550 25.20 11.83 -4.19
N GLY A 551 26.18 12.34 -4.95
CA GLY A 551 27.30 13.12 -4.41
C GLY A 551 28.27 12.33 -3.51
N ASN A 552 28.39 11.01 -3.70
CA ASN A 552 29.25 10.16 -2.87
C ASN A 552 30.66 9.98 -3.46
N ASP A 553 31.59 10.86 -3.07
CA ASP A 553 32.99 10.84 -3.49
C ASP A 553 33.71 9.51 -3.20
N THR A 554 33.42 8.89 -2.06
CA THR A 554 34.07 7.63 -1.66
C THR A 554 33.62 6.51 -2.58
N GLY A 555 32.32 6.41 -2.85
CA GLY A 555 31.74 5.45 -3.80
C GLY A 555 32.25 5.66 -5.23
N MET A 556 32.36 6.91 -5.68
CA MET A 556 32.94 7.23 -7.00
C MET A 556 34.40 6.75 -7.13
N LYS A 557 35.24 6.97 -6.12
CA LYS A 557 36.64 6.49 -6.10
C LYS A 557 36.73 4.97 -6.13
N GLN A 558 35.86 4.28 -5.39
CA GLN A 558 35.77 2.82 -5.44
C GLN A 558 35.36 2.32 -6.83
N ALA A 559 34.38 2.98 -7.46
CA ALA A 559 33.93 2.63 -8.81
C ALA A 559 35.02 2.82 -9.86
N ILE A 560 35.84 3.88 -9.75
CA ILE A 560 37.04 4.09 -10.57
C ILE A 560 38.01 2.91 -10.45
N HIS A 561 38.32 2.49 -9.22
CA HIS A 561 39.21 1.37 -8.97
C HIS A 561 38.67 0.07 -9.58
N ASP A 562 37.39 -0.23 -9.37
CA ASP A 562 36.73 -1.41 -9.92
C ASP A 562 36.71 -1.39 -11.45
N PHE A 563 36.41 -0.24 -12.05
CA PHE A 563 36.40 -0.05 -13.49
C PHE A 563 37.77 -0.31 -14.09
N ARG A 564 38.83 0.31 -13.55
CA ARG A 564 40.19 0.14 -14.04
C ARG A 564 40.61 -1.33 -14.02
N ARG A 565 40.37 -2.02 -12.90
CA ARG A 565 40.68 -3.44 -12.75
C ARG A 565 40.01 -4.31 -13.82
N LEU A 566 38.74 -4.06 -14.12
CA LEU A 566 37.98 -4.81 -15.13
C LEU A 566 38.36 -4.41 -16.56
N ALA A 567 38.59 -3.12 -16.80
CA ALA A 567 38.91 -2.58 -18.13
C ALA A 567 40.30 -3.01 -18.61
N THR A 568 41.26 -3.25 -17.70
CA THR A 568 42.61 -3.73 -18.03
C THR A 568 42.75 -5.26 -17.95
N THR A 569 41.66 -6.00 -17.75
CA THR A 569 41.71 -7.47 -17.78
C THR A 569 41.91 -7.94 -19.22
N GLU A 570 42.92 -8.80 -19.46
CA GLU A 570 43.35 -9.22 -20.81
C GLU A 570 42.21 -9.70 -21.71
N CYS A 571 41.30 -10.52 -21.18
CA CYS A 571 40.15 -11.04 -21.92
C CYS A 571 38.97 -10.05 -22.06
N ASN A 572 39.10 -8.80 -21.61
CA ASN A 572 38.05 -7.78 -21.56
C ASN A 572 38.47 -6.41 -22.13
N LEU A 573 39.73 -6.27 -22.59
CA LEU A 573 40.34 -5.02 -23.05
C LEU A 573 39.45 -4.22 -24.04
N THR A 574 38.87 -4.90 -25.04
CA THR A 574 38.00 -4.26 -26.06
C THR A 574 36.73 -3.64 -25.45
N TYR A 575 36.11 -4.32 -24.49
CA TYR A 575 34.90 -3.83 -23.84
C TYR A 575 35.22 -2.76 -22.80
N GLY A 576 36.33 -2.90 -22.07
CA GLY A 576 36.89 -1.86 -21.19
C GLY A 576 37.09 -0.54 -21.94
N ALA A 577 37.75 -0.59 -23.10
CA ALA A 577 37.92 0.56 -23.98
C ALA A 577 36.57 1.15 -24.43
N THR A 578 35.58 0.31 -24.73
CA THR A 578 34.23 0.74 -25.16
C THR A 578 33.48 1.50 -24.06
N MET A 579 33.67 1.13 -22.79
CA MET A 579 32.99 1.77 -21.67
C MET A 579 33.76 2.96 -21.07
N SER A 580 35.02 3.14 -21.44
CA SER A 580 35.89 4.20 -20.91
C SER A 580 35.35 5.62 -21.07
N PRO A 581 34.68 6.01 -22.18
CA PRO A 581 34.08 7.34 -22.29
C PRO A 581 33.03 7.68 -21.21
N ARG A 582 32.36 6.66 -20.66
CA ARG A 582 31.33 6.86 -19.62
C ARG A 582 31.91 7.25 -18.26
N MET A 583 33.22 7.10 -18.06
CA MET A 583 33.85 7.38 -16.78
C MET A 583 34.30 8.83 -16.62
N ALA A 584 34.37 9.63 -17.70
CA ALA A 584 34.81 11.03 -17.63
C ALA A 584 34.06 11.85 -16.56
N PRO A 585 32.72 11.76 -16.42
CA PRO A 585 31.99 12.46 -15.36
C PRO A 585 32.43 12.12 -13.94
N ILE A 586 32.81 10.87 -13.70
CA ILE A 586 33.18 10.39 -12.38
C ILE A 586 34.53 10.97 -11.95
N TYR A 587 35.50 10.98 -12.87
CA TYR A 587 36.80 11.61 -12.59
C TYR A 587 36.71 13.13 -12.51
N GLY A 588 35.86 13.72 -13.35
CA GLY A 588 35.67 15.15 -13.42
C GLY A 588 35.11 15.75 -12.13
N GLU A 589 34.06 15.15 -11.56
CA GLU A 589 33.47 15.59 -10.28
C GLU A 589 34.45 15.42 -9.10
N LEU A 590 35.41 14.49 -9.22
CA LEU A 590 36.48 14.29 -8.23
C LEU A 590 37.70 15.22 -8.43
N GLY A 591 37.72 16.06 -9.48
CA GLY A 591 38.89 16.88 -9.82
C GLY A 591 40.10 16.06 -10.30
N GLU A 592 39.87 14.87 -10.87
CA GLU A 592 40.91 13.93 -11.31
C GLU A 592 40.95 13.77 -12.84
N ILE A 593 40.50 14.77 -13.61
CA ILE A 593 40.34 14.64 -15.07
C ILE A 593 41.68 14.45 -15.81
N ASP A 594 42.77 15.06 -15.35
CA ASP A 594 44.11 14.83 -15.90
C ASP A 594 44.57 13.38 -15.70
N THR A 595 44.24 12.79 -14.54
CA THR A 595 44.51 11.38 -14.24
C THR A 595 43.71 10.47 -15.17
N TYR A 596 42.46 10.83 -15.47
CA TYR A 596 41.64 10.12 -16.45
C TYR A 596 42.25 10.16 -17.85
N LEU A 597 42.64 11.34 -18.34
CA LEU A 597 43.20 11.51 -19.68
C LEU A 597 44.52 10.75 -19.86
N ALA A 598 45.41 10.79 -18.85
CA ALA A 598 46.62 9.98 -18.85
C ALA A 598 46.30 8.48 -18.95
N TRP A 599 45.28 8.02 -18.21
CA TRP A 599 44.84 6.63 -18.26
C TRP A 599 44.26 6.25 -19.64
N ILE A 600 43.49 7.13 -20.29
CA ILE A 600 42.96 6.93 -21.65
C ILE A 600 44.08 6.75 -22.67
N GLU A 601 45.11 7.60 -22.63
CA GLU A 601 46.26 7.50 -23.53
C GLU A 601 47.06 6.20 -23.32
N GLU A 602 47.26 5.81 -22.07
CA GLU A 602 48.06 4.62 -21.74
C GLU A 602 47.31 3.31 -22.03
N HIS A 603 45.99 3.25 -21.76
CA HIS A 603 45.25 1.98 -21.73
C HIS A 603 44.17 1.86 -22.82
N VAL A 604 43.57 2.95 -23.30
CA VAL A 604 42.43 2.89 -24.25
C VAL A 604 42.88 3.15 -25.67
N ARG A 605 43.70 4.18 -25.90
CA ARG A 605 44.20 4.53 -27.25
C ARG A 605 44.91 3.37 -27.95
N PRO A 606 45.77 2.56 -27.29
CA PRO A 606 46.39 1.41 -27.93
C PRO A 606 45.41 0.33 -28.41
N ILE A 607 44.18 0.32 -27.88
CA ILE A 607 43.14 -0.66 -28.21
C ILE A 607 42.17 -0.08 -29.26
N ASN A 608 41.74 1.17 -29.09
CA ASN A 608 40.69 1.78 -29.90
C ASN A 608 40.76 3.33 -29.88
N ASP A 609 41.26 3.92 -30.97
CA ASP A 609 41.36 5.38 -31.14
C ASP A 609 40.00 6.08 -31.00
N ARG A 610 38.93 5.55 -31.60
CA ARG A 610 37.59 6.16 -31.56
C ARG A 610 37.07 6.30 -30.13
N ASN A 611 37.28 5.30 -29.28
CA ASN A 611 36.84 5.36 -27.89
C ASN A 611 37.74 6.26 -27.05
N ALA A 612 39.04 6.35 -27.38
CA ALA A 612 39.95 7.30 -26.73
C ALA A 612 39.56 8.75 -27.06
N ASP A 613 39.26 9.03 -28.33
CA ASP A 613 38.81 10.35 -28.77
C ASP A 613 37.46 10.71 -28.13
N ALA A 614 36.50 9.79 -28.09
CA ALA A 614 35.22 10.02 -27.39
C ALA A 614 35.39 10.26 -25.88
N ALA A 615 36.35 9.60 -25.25
CA ALA A 615 36.69 9.84 -23.84
C ALA A 615 37.30 11.22 -23.63
N GLN A 616 38.17 11.67 -24.54
CA GLN A 616 38.73 13.03 -24.52
C GLN A 616 37.65 14.09 -24.71
N ASP A 617 36.75 13.89 -25.67
CA ASP A 617 35.63 14.81 -25.93
C ASP A 617 34.77 14.99 -24.66
N ASN A 618 34.46 13.88 -23.97
CA ASN A 618 33.69 13.90 -22.72
C ASN A 618 34.43 14.56 -21.54
N ALA A 619 35.76 14.66 -21.59
CA ALA A 619 36.59 15.25 -20.53
C ALA A 619 36.67 16.78 -20.59
N VAL A 620 36.42 17.37 -21.77
CA VAL A 620 36.59 18.82 -22.01
C VAL A 620 35.72 19.68 -21.07
N LEU A 621 34.51 19.23 -20.75
CA LEU A 621 33.63 19.90 -19.78
C LEU A 621 34.30 20.05 -18.41
N TYR A 622 34.94 19.01 -17.93
CA TYR A 622 35.56 19.00 -16.60
C TYR A 622 36.91 19.70 -16.57
N GLN A 623 37.66 19.69 -17.68
CA GLN A 623 38.82 20.57 -17.84
C GLN A 623 38.41 22.05 -17.78
N ALA A 624 37.22 22.40 -18.28
CA ALA A 624 36.69 23.75 -18.16
C ALA A 624 36.25 24.08 -16.72
N VAL A 625 35.69 23.12 -15.98
CA VAL A 625 35.44 23.26 -14.54
C VAL A 625 36.75 23.58 -13.81
N ASP A 626 37.82 22.81 -14.02
CA ASP A 626 39.12 23.03 -13.38
C ASP A 626 39.69 24.43 -13.70
N ARG A 627 39.57 24.89 -14.96
CA ARG A 627 39.96 26.25 -15.35
C ARG A 627 39.14 27.32 -14.63
N ALA A 628 37.82 27.16 -14.55
CA ALA A 628 36.96 28.11 -13.86
C ALA A 628 37.29 28.18 -12.37
N LEU A 629 37.52 27.05 -11.70
CA LEU A 629 37.98 26.99 -10.30
C LEU A 629 39.36 27.63 -10.10
N ALA A 630 40.21 27.62 -11.13
CA ALA A 630 41.49 28.33 -11.14
C ALA A 630 41.37 29.85 -11.39
N GLY A 631 40.15 30.37 -11.55
CA GLY A 631 39.85 31.78 -11.83
C GLY A 631 39.85 32.14 -13.32
N GLU A 632 39.98 31.17 -14.22
CA GLU A 632 39.97 31.36 -15.69
C GLU A 632 38.56 31.16 -16.28
N VAL A 633 37.52 31.73 -15.64
CA VAL A 633 36.10 31.50 -16.00
C VAL A 633 35.79 31.82 -17.46
N HIS A 634 36.33 32.90 -18.02
CA HIS A 634 36.09 33.27 -19.42
C HIS A 634 36.66 32.23 -20.40
N ALA A 635 37.86 31.71 -20.13
CA ALA A 635 38.46 30.67 -20.94
C ALA A 635 37.70 29.34 -20.81
N ALA A 636 37.16 29.04 -19.62
CA ALA A 636 36.28 27.89 -19.42
C ALA A 636 34.99 27.99 -20.26
N ILE A 637 34.35 29.16 -20.26
CA ILE A 637 33.15 29.45 -21.09
C ILE A 637 33.46 29.26 -22.57
N GLU A 638 34.54 29.87 -23.08
CA GLU A 638 34.96 29.72 -24.48
C GLU A 638 35.23 28.26 -24.85
N GLN A 639 35.90 27.51 -23.97
CA GLN A 639 36.24 26.11 -24.20
C GLN A 639 35.01 25.22 -24.37
N VAL A 640 34.00 25.33 -23.48
CA VAL A 640 32.79 24.49 -23.57
C VAL A 640 31.82 24.98 -24.64
N ALA A 641 31.71 26.30 -24.85
CA ALA A 641 30.85 26.85 -25.90
C ALA A 641 31.37 26.47 -27.29
N ALA A 642 32.69 26.39 -27.49
CA ALA A 642 33.28 25.96 -28.75
C ALA A 642 33.02 24.49 -29.12
N GLN A 643 32.58 23.66 -28.17
CA GLN A 643 32.15 22.29 -28.47
C GLN A 643 30.75 22.21 -29.07
N ALA A 644 29.97 23.29 -28.99
CA ALA A 644 28.61 23.32 -29.49
C ALA A 644 28.54 23.86 -30.92
N ASP A 645 27.85 23.14 -31.80
CA ASP A 645 27.57 23.58 -33.17
C ASP A 645 26.49 24.68 -33.24
N THR A 646 25.78 24.93 -32.14
CA THR A 646 24.64 25.87 -32.07
C THR A 646 24.64 26.64 -30.76
N ALA A 647 24.07 27.83 -30.76
CA ALA A 647 23.84 28.63 -29.56
C ALA A 647 23.00 27.88 -28.50
N GLN A 648 22.02 27.06 -28.91
CA GLN A 648 21.29 26.17 -27.99
C GLN A 648 22.21 25.13 -27.32
N GLY A 649 23.10 24.53 -28.12
CA GLY A 649 24.11 23.61 -27.62
C GLY A 649 25.03 24.30 -26.62
N ALA A 650 25.48 25.52 -26.93
CA ALA A 650 26.34 26.30 -26.04
C ALA A 650 25.62 26.66 -24.73
N ILE A 651 24.35 27.09 -24.76
CA ILE A 651 23.55 27.31 -23.55
C ILE A 651 23.46 26.02 -22.72
N THR A 652 23.26 24.87 -23.36
CA THR A 652 23.24 23.56 -22.67
C THR A 652 24.58 23.24 -22.02
N GLN A 653 25.70 23.44 -22.72
CA GLN A 653 27.06 23.24 -22.21
C GLN A 653 27.41 24.20 -21.06
N LEU A 654 26.85 25.41 -21.06
CA LEU A 654 27.05 26.38 -19.98
C LEU A 654 26.17 26.07 -18.76
N THR A 655 25.02 25.42 -18.95
CA THR A 655 24.01 25.22 -17.89
C THR A 655 23.88 23.75 -17.48
N GLN A 656 22.95 23.02 -18.09
CA GLN A 656 22.68 21.60 -17.91
C GLN A 656 21.86 21.06 -19.10
N VAL A 657 21.75 19.74 -19.22
CA VAL A 657 20.73 19.10 -20.07
C VAL A 657 19.33 19.30 -19.46
N GLY A 658 18.28 19.36 -20.29
CA GLY A 658 16.90 19.56 -19.84
C GLY A 658 16.44 21.01 -19.86
N THR A 659 15.31 21.31 -19.21
CA THR A 659 14.63 22.62 -19.33
C THR A 659 14.85 23.55 -18.14
N GLY A 660 15.59 23.12 -17.11
CA GLY A 660 15.83 23.90 -15.90
C GLY A 660 14.72 23.77 -14.84
N SER A 661 13.59 23.11 -15.14
CA SER A 661 12.66 22.58 -14.12
C SER A 661 13.33 21.49 -13.27
N ARG A 662 12.65 21.01 -12.22
CA ARG A 662 13.12 19.96 -11.29
C ARG A 662 13.60 18.66 -11.95
N ASP A 663 13.54 18.53 -13.27
CA ASP A 663 14.21 17.51 -14.07
C ASP A 663 15.68 17.37 -13.62
N ALA A 664 16.06 16.15 -13.21
CA ALA A 664 17.42 15.71 -12.89
C ALA A 664 18.32 15.72 -14.15
N GLY A 665 18.44 16.88 -14.78
CA GLY A 665 19.23 17.10 -15.97
C GLY A 665 20.72 16.94 -15.68
N THR A 666 21.46 16.36 -16.63
CA THR A 666 22.92 16.20 -16.51
C THR A 666 23.57 17.58 -16.30
N PRO A 667 24.19 17.84 -15.13
CA PRO A 667 24.79 19.13 -14.83
C PRO A 667 25.94 19.42 -15.79
N HIS A 668 26.06 20.66 -16.23
CA HIS A 668 27.21 21.16 -16.99
C HIS A 668 27.85 22.35 -16.25
N LEU A 669 28.63 23.19 -16.94
CA LEU A 669 29.64 24.05 -16.33
C LEU A 669 29.13 24.86 -15.12
N ALA A 670 28.05 25.64 -15.27
CA ALA A 670 27.53 26.46 -14.16
C ALA A 670 27.02 25.62 -12.98
N VAL A 671 26.26 24.56 -13.25
CA VAL A 671 25.67 23.72 -12.20
C VAL A 671 26.74 22.91 -11.47
N LEU A 672 27.75 22.43 -12.20
CA LEU A 672 28.92 21.74 -11.62
C LEU A 672 29.70 22.68 -10.68
N LEU A 673 30.00 23.90 -11.12
CA LEU A 673 30.68 24.90 -10.30
C LEU A 673 29.89 25.24 -9.03
N TRP A 674 28.58 25.42 -9.14
CA TRP A 674 27.71 25.68 -7.99
C TRP A 674 27.69 24.52 -6.98
N ARG A 675 27.60 23.26 -7.45
CA ARG A 675 27.66 22.08 -6.59
C ARG A 675 29.00 21.96 -5.85
N GLN A 676 30.07 22.46 -6.43
CA GLN A 676 31.41 22.50 -5.82
C GLN A 676 31.63 23.74 -4.92
N GLY A 677 30.61 24.59 -4.74
CA GLY A 677 30.66 25.79 -3.92
C GLY A 677 31.32 27.00 -4.58
N ALA A 678 31.69 26.92 -5.86
CA ALA A 678 32.26 28.00 -6.66
C ALA A 678 31.15 28.90 -7.23
N ASN A 679 30.41 29.56 -6.32
CA ASN A 679 29.19 30.29 -6.66
C ASN A 679 29.43 31.50 -7.57
N ASP A 680 30.50 32.26 -7.33
CA ASP A 680 30.82 33.46 -8.11
C ASP A 680 31.18 33.11 -9.57
N GLU A 681 31.93 32.03 -9.76
CA GLU A 681 32.26 31.45 -11.06
C GLU A 681 31.01 30.90 -11.75
N ALA A 682 30.18 30.16 -11.02
CA ALA A 682 28.94 29.61 -11.53
C ALA A 682 27.99 30.71 -12.03
N TRP A 683 27.87 31.82 -11.29
CA TRP A 683 27.02 32.94 -11.70
C TRP A 683 27.55 33.66 -12.94
N GLN A 684 28.87 33.82 -13.10
CA GLN A 684 29.45 34.36 -14.33
C GLN A 684 29.13 33.48 -15.55
N VAL A 685 29.14 32.16 -15.40
CA VAL A 685 28.74 31.23 -16.46
C VAL A 685 27.24 31.34 -16.75
N MET A 686 26.39 31.48 -15.72
CA MET A 686 24.95 31.72 -15.90
C MET A 686 24.64 33.06 -16.56
N ASP A 687 25.47 34.08 -16.35
CA ASP A 687 25.35 35.38 -17.02
C ASP A 687 25.69 35.25 -18.51
N ALA A 688 26.76 34.53 -18.86
CA ALA A 688 27.09 34.24 -20.26
C ALA A 688 25.99 33.42 -20.95
N ALA A 689 25.42 32.43 -20.25
CA ALA A 689 24.28 31.65 -20.77
C ALA A 689 23.04 32.52 -20.99
N TRP A 690 22.78 33.47 -20.09
CA TRP A 690 21.68 34.44 -20.23
C TRP A 690 21.89 35.37 -21.43
N GLU A 691 23.08 35.96 -21.55
CA GLU A 691 23.41 36.83 -22.68
C GLU A 691 23.24 36.12 -24.02
N LEU A 692 23.70 34.87 -24.11
CA LEU A 692 23.51 34.04 -25.30
C LEU A 692 22.03 33.71 -25.55
N ALA A 693 21.28 33.36 -24.51
CA ALA A 693 19.84 33.06 -24.60
C ALA A 693 18.99 34.28 -25.01
N MET A 694 19.50 35.50 -24.82
CA MET A 694 18.85 36.76 -25.18
C MET A 694 19.42 37.36 -26.48
N SER A 695 20.26 36.62 -27.20
CA SER A 695 20.97 37.12 -28.40
C SER A 695 20.18 36.90 -29.70
N ASP A 696 20.42 37.78 -30.68
CA ASP A 696 19.91 37.62 -32.04
C ASP A 696 20.43 36.32 -32.70
N GLU A 697 21.65 35.90 -32.36
CA GLU A 697 22.22 34.63 -32.84
C GLU A 697 21.35 33.43 -32.43
N TYR A 698 20.96 33.38 -31.16
CA TYR A 698 20.11 32.31 -30.65
C TYR A 698 18.71 32.35 -31.28
N VAL A 699 18.18 33.56 -31.49
CA VAL A 699 16.94 33.77 -32.24
C VAL A 699 17.09 33.22 -33.66
N GLU A 700 18.13 33.57 -34.42
CA GLU A 700 18.31 33.14 -35.81
C GLU A 700 18.52 31.62 -35.96
N GLN A 701 19.19 30.98 -35.00
CA GLN A 701 19.48 29.54 -35.04
C GLN A 701 18.32 28.67 -34.50
N ARG A 702 17.23 29.28 -34.02
CA ARG A 702 16.11 28.54 -33.40
C ARG A 702 15.36 27.66 -34.39
N SER A 703 14.93 26.48 -33.94
CA SER A 703 14.06 25.59 -34.73
C SER A 703 12.57 25.68 -34.37
N SER A 704 12.23 26.21 -33.18
CA SER A 704 10.84 26.39 -32.70
C SER A 704 10.80 27.31 -31.48
N GLY A 705 9.60 27.82 -31.14
CA GLY A 705 9.33 28.55 -29.90
C GLY A 705 9.60 27.73 -28.65
N ARG A 706 9.38 26.41 -28.73
CA ARG A 706 9.77 25.45 -27.69
C ARG A 706 11.24 25.51 -27.34
N ASN A 707 12.08 25.34 -28.35
CA ASN A 707 13.52 25.35 -28.13
C ASN A 707 13.97 26.73 -27.63
N PHE A 708 13.40 27.80 -28.16
CA PHE A 708 13.75 29.16 -27.76
C PHE A 708 13.55 29.46 -26.26
N VAL A 709 12.40 29.10 -25.68
CA VAL A 709 12.15 29.39 -24.25
C VAL A 709 12.74 28.29 -23.36
N ASP A 710 12.41 27.02 -23.61
CA ASP A 710 12.75 25.92 -22.69
C ASP A 710 14.22 25.50 -22.75
N GLN A 711 14.94 25.85 -23.81
CA GLN A 711 16.39 25.67 -23.88
C GLN A 711 17.15 26.99 -23.82
N GLY A 712 16.44 28.11 -23.61
CA GLY A 712 17.00 29.46 -23.60
C GLY A 712 16.65 30.21 -22.32
N CYS A 713 16.01 31.37 -22.46
CA CYS A 713 15.91 32.34 -21.36
C CYS A 713 15.11 31.82 -20.15
N ARG A 714 14.06 31.00 -20.36
CA ARG A 714 13.25 30.43 -19.27
C ARG A 714 14.08 29.45 -18.45
N LYS A 715 14.82 28.57 -19.14
CA LYS A 715 15.74 27.59 -18.51
C LYS A 715 16.75 28.27 -17.61
N VAL A 716 17.40 29.32 -18.11
CA VAL A 716 18.40 30.07 -17.34
C VAL A 716 17.76 30.70 -16.09
N ALA A 717 16.56 31.27 -16.21
CA ALA A 717 15.83 31.84 -15.07
C ALA A 717 15.45 30.78 -14.02
N LEU A 718 14.95 29.61 -14.44
CA LEU A 718 14.57 28.52 -13.52
C LEU A 718 15.78 27.94 -12.77
N ILE A 719 16.92 27.77 -13.45
CA ILE A 719 18.15 27.29 -12.81
C ILE A 719 18.63 28.29 -11.75
N LEU A 720 18.54 29.59 -12.00
CA LEU A 720 18.90 30.60 -11.00
C LEU A 720 18.06 30.53 -9.72
N ASN A 721 16.77 30.19 -9.83
CA ASN A 721 15.94 29.99 -8.65
C ASN A 721 16.46 28.84 -7.79
N ARG A 722 16.90 27.74 -8.43
CA ARG A 722 17.52 26.59 -7.76
C ARG A 722 18.88 26.92 -7.15
N MET A 723 19.63 27.82 -7.76
CA MET A 723 20.93 28.29 -7.26
C MET A 723 20.79 29.41 -6.20
N ASP A 724 19.69 29.41 -5.45
CA ASP A 724 19.39 30.37 -4.37
C ASP A 724 19.37 31.85 -4.81
N ARG A 725 18.95 32.14 -6.05
CA ARG A 725 18.80 33.50 -6.58
C ARG A 725 17.36 33.82 -7.03
N PRO A 726 16.34 33.65 -6.17
CA PRO A 726 14.93 33.78 -6.55
C PRO A 726 14.54 35.17 -7.07
N ALA A 727 15.15 36.24 -6.54
CA ALA A 727 14.87 37.60 -7.01
C ALA A 727 15.34 37.82 -8.47
N LEU A 728 16.57 37.38 -8.77
CA LEU A 728 17.13 37.49 -10.12
C LEU A 728 16.43 36.54 -11.10
N ALA A 729 16.04 35.35 -10.63
CA ALA A 729 15.25 34.41 -11.41
C ALA A 729 13.91 35.05 -11.86
N ARG A 730 13.20 35.71 -10.94
CA ARG A 730 11.94 36.40 -11.25
C ARG A 730 12.14 37.57 -12.22
N GLU A 731 13.19 38.37 -12.02
CA GLU A 731 13.57 39.45 -12.94
C GLU A 731 13.84 38.91 -14.36
N ARG A 732 14.64 37.84 -14.48
CA ARG A 732 14.96 37.22 -15.76
C ARG A 732 13.77 36.51 -16.40
N MET A 733 12.89 35.91 -15.62
CA MET A 733 11.66 35.32 -16.16
C MET A 733 10.76 36.38 -16.78
N GLN A 734 10.62 37.54 -16.13
CA GLN A 734 9.88 38.67 -16.69
C GLN A 734 10.53 39.18 -17.99
N ALA A 735 11.86 39.39 -17.99
CA ALA A 735 12.57 39.82 -19.19
C ALA A 735 12.47 38.79 -20.33
N CYS A 736 12.49 37.50 -19.99
CA CYS A 736 12.30 36.40 -20.94
C CYS A 736 10.89 36.43 -21.56
N ARG A 737 9.84 36.69 -20.77
CA ARG A 737 8.48 36.88 -21.28
C ARG A 737 8.43 38.04 -22.28
N GLU A 738 8.91 39.22 -21.88
CA GLU A 738 8.89 40.42 -22.72
C GLU A 738 9.64 40.18 -24.04
N TYR A 739 10.80 39.51 -23.97
CA TYR A 739 11.59 39.18 -25.14
C TYR A 739 10.92 38.13 -26.04
N ALA A 740 10.39 37.05 -25.46
CA ALA A 740 9.67 36.03 -26.22
C ALA A 740 8.44 36.60 -26.92
N GLU A 741 7.69 37.50 -26.29
CA GLU A 741 6.56 38.20 -26.89
C GLU A 741 6.98 39.13 -28.03
N SER A 742 8.17 39.74 -27.96
CA SER A 742 8.71 40.57 -29.03
C SER A 742 9.18 39.75 -30.25
N VAL A 743 9.71 38.54 -30.00
CA VAL A 743 10.22 37.64 -31.06
C VAL A 743 9.08 36.84 -31.70
N PHE A 744 8.07 36.44 -30.93
CA PHE A 744 6.95 35.63 -31.38
C PHE A 744 5.64 36.42 -31.35
N ASP A 745 5.48 37.24 -32.39
CA ASP A 745 4.30 38.08 -32.60
C ASP A 745 3.10 37.30 -33.20
N THR A 746 2.01 38.00 -33.51
CA THR A 746 0.80 37.40 -34.11
C THR A 746 1.02 36.75 -35.48
N GLY A 747 2.12 37.04 -36.17
CA GLY A 747 2.49 36.42 -37.45
C GLY A 747 3.25 35.11 -37.31
N SER A 748 3.65 34.73 -36.09
CA SER A 748 4.35 33.47 -35.80
C SER A 748 3.43 32.24 -35.87
N PRO A 749 3.97 31.04 -36.14
CA PRO A 749 3.20 29.80 -36.15
C PRO A 749 2.39 29.63 -34.84
N THR A 750 1.17 29.11 -34.95
CA THR A 750 0.29 28.93 -33.79
C THR A 750 0.91 28.01 -32.73
N ASP A 751 1.57 26.93 -33.14
CA ASP A 751 2.21 25.97 -32.21
C ASP A 751 3.29 26.64 -31.35
N ASP A 752 4.11 27.51 -31.95
CA ASP A 752 5.13 28.26 -31.22
C ASP A 752 4.49 29.22 -30.21
N ARG A 753 3.43 29.93 -30.61
CA ARG A 753 2.72 30.85 -29.72
C ARG A 753 2.03 30.13 -28.56
N LEU A 754 1.41 28.97 -28.83
CA LEU A 754 0.82 28.09 -27.82
C LEU A 754 1.88 27.64 -26.83
N TRP A 755 3.00 27.13 -27.32
CA TRP A 755 4.07 26.65 -26.47
C TRP A 755 4.64 27.75 -25.59
N ILE A 756 4.91 28.94 -26.15
CA ILE A 756 5.45 30.07 -25.37
C ILE A 756 4.47 30.49 -24.28
N ALA A 757 3.17 30.60 -24.59
CA ALA A 757 2.17 30.95 -23.58
C ALA A 757 2.13 29.93 -22.43
N LYS A 758 2.15 28.63 -22.75
CA LYS A 758 2.24 27.55 -21.75
C LYS A 758 3.51 27.62 -20.92
N SER A 759 4.69 27.63 -21.55
CA SER A 759 5.98 27.67 -20.87
C SER A 759 6.13 28.89 -19.96
N MET A 760 5.60 30.05 -20.37
CA MET A 760 5.61 31.25 -19.53
C MET A 760 4.67 31.09 -18.32
N ALA A 761 3.45 30.57 -18.52
CA ALA A 761 2.54 30.30 -17.40
C ALA A 761 3.17 29.36 -16.36
N GLU A 762 3.72 28.23 -16.81
CA GLU A 762 4.44 27.28 -15.94
C GLU A 762 5.64 27.92 -15.25
N GLY A 763 6.42 28.73 -15.97
CA GLY A 763 7.59 29.42 -15.42
C GLY A 763 7.20 30.41 -14.32
N TYR A 764 6.09 31.13 -14.51
CA TYR A 764 5.56 32.05 -13.51
C TYR A 764 5.04 31.30 -12.27
N GLN A 765 4.31 30.20 -12.46
CA GLN A 765 3.84 29.37 -11.35
C GLN A 765 4.99 28.77 -10.54
N GLN A 766 6.00 28.19 -11.20
CA GLN A 766 7.18 27.61 -10.56
C GLN A 766 7.99 28.64 -9.75
N LEU A 767 7.97 29.91 -10.15
CA LEU A 767 8.64 31.01 -9.46
C LEU A 767 7.70 31.81 -8.54
N THR A 768 6.45 31.36 -8.37
CA THR A 768 5.41 32.02 -7.57
C THR A 768 5.24 33.49 -7.94
N MET A 769 5.25 33.78 -9.24
CA MET A 769 5.10 35.12 -9.81
C MET A 769 3.64 35.44 -10.11
N SER A 770 3.21 36.66 -9.80
CA SER A 770 1.90 37.17 -10.21
C SER A 770 1.78 37.30 -11.74
N GLY A 771 0.59 37.06 -12.29
CA GLY A 771 0.30 37.23 -13.72
C GLY A 771 0.33 35.93 -14.53
N ASP A 772 0.52 34.79 -13.88
CA ASP A 772 0.32 33.46 -14.43
C ASP A 772 -1.12 33.25 -14.95
N ALA A 773 -2.14 33.68 -14.21
CA ALA A 773 -3.54 33.58 -14.63
C ALA A 773 -3.81 34.25 -16.00
N GLU A 774 -3.19 35.42 -16.24
CA GLU A 774 -3.26 36.12 -17.54
C GLU A 774 -2.61 35.31 -18.66
N LEU A 775 -1.47 34.67 -18.37
CA LEU A 775 -0.75 33.82 -19.32
C LEU A 775 -1.54 32.56 -19.64
N ILE A 776 -2.21 31.96 -18.65
CA ILE A 776 -3.10 30.81 -18.83
C ILE A 776 -4.32 31.20 -19.68
N ASP A 777 -4.92 32.37 -19.44
CA ASP A 777 -6.04 32.88 -20.24
C ASP A 777 -5.63 33.12 -21.69
N ARG A 778 -4.42 33.65 -21.90
CA ARG A 778 -3.84 33.78 -23.25
C ARG A 778 -3.59 32.42 -23.89
N PHE A 779 -3.06 31.45 -23.13
CA PHE A 779 -2.84 30.09 -23.62
C PHE A 779 -4.15 29.46 -24.09
N GLN A 780 -5.22 29.54 -23.28
CA GLN A 780 -6.55 29.06 -23.67
C GLN A 780 -7.07 29.75 -24.93
N ALA A 781 -6.96 31.08 -25.02
CA ALA A 781 -7.45 31.84 -26.17
C ALA A 781 -6.75 31.44 -27.47
N LEU A 782 -5.44 31.13 -27.42
CA LEU A 782 -4.68 30.67 -28.57
C LEU A 782 -5.13 29.28 -29.04
N GLY A 783 -5.50 28.38 -28.13
CA GLY A 783 -5.95 27.03 -28.50
C GLY A 783 -7.31 26.99 -29.19
N GLY A 784 -8.12 28.04 -29.03
CA GLY A 784 -9.41 28.18 -29.70
C GLY A 784 -9.33 28.19 -31.24
N VAL A 785 -8.14 28.37 -31.82
CA VAL A 785 -7.93 28.33 -33.29
C VAL A 785 -7.56 26.94 -33.82
N LEU A 786 -7.34 25.94 -32.97
CA LEU A 786 -7.00 24.57 -33.36
C LEU A 786 -8.20 23.90 -34.06
N SER A 787 -7.98 23.32 -35.24
CA SER A 787 -9.05 22.73 -36.04
C SER A 787 -9.39 21.28 -35.66
N ASP A 788 -8.43 20.51 -35.17
CA ASP A 788 -8.63 19.13 -34.74
C ASP A 788 -9.27 19.08 -33.33
N PRO A 789 -10.46 18.47 -33.15
CA PRO A 789 -11.05 18.27 -31.82
C PRO A 789 -10.12 17.56 -30.82
N VAL A 790 -9.29 16.63 -31.28
CA VAL A 790 -8.37 15.88 -30.41
C VAL A 790 -7.33 16.81 -29.79
N ASP A 791 -6.74 17.69 -30.61
CA ASP A 791 -5.75 18.67 -30.15
C ASP A 791 -6.39 19.72 -29.24
N ARG A 792 -7.63 20.14 -29.55
CA ARG A 792 -8.39 21.05 -28.68
C ARG A 792 -8.67 20.44 -27.30
N ILE A 793 -9.07 19.18 -27.23
CA ILE A 793 -9.33 18.49 -25.94
C ILE A 793 -8.06 18.43 -25.11
N ARG A 794 -6.94 17.97 -25.69
CA ARG A 794 -5.65 17.91 -24.99
C ARG A 794 -5.21 19.28 -24.50
N HIS A 795 -5.35 20.30 -25.34
CA HIS A 795 -5.03 21.66 -24.97
C HIS A 795 -5.89 22.16 -23.78
N LEU A 796 -7.20 21.90 -23.80
CA LEU A 796 -8.10 22.28 -22.70
C LEU A 796 -7.76 21.55 -21.39
N MET A 797 -7.38 20.28 -21.46
CA MET A 797 -6.90 19.54 -20.29
C MET A 797 -5.64 20.18 -19.69
N GLU A 798 -4.67 20.56 -20.54
CA GLU A 798 -3.46 21.27 -20.08
C GLU A 798 -3.80 22.62 -19.45
N VAL A 799 -4.71 23.40 -20.04
CA VAL A 799 -5.19 24.67 -19.46
C VAL A 799 -5.83 24.42 -18.10
N ALA A 800 -6.69 23.41 -17.97
CA ALA A 800 -7.38 23.10 -16.72
C ALA A 800 -6.40 22.74 -15.60
N LEU A 801 -5.40 21.90 -15.89
CA LEU A 801 -4.39 21.51 -14.89
C LEU A 801 -3.50 22.68 -14.46
N LEU A 802 -3.17 23.60 -15.38
CA LEU A 802 -2.47 24.85 -15.03
C LEU A 802 -3.34 25.75 -14.15
N ARG A 803 -4.66 25.84 -14.41
CA ARG A 803 -5.58 26.58 -13.54
C ARG A 803 -5.70 25.98 -12.15
N SER A 804 -5.83 24.66 -12.07
CA SER A 804 -5.93 23.91 -10.82
C SER A 804 -4.71 24.16 -9.94
N SER A 805 -3.51 23.90 -10.47
CA SER A 805 -2.25 24.14 -9.76
C SER A 805 -1.97 25.62 -9.48
N GLY A 806 -2.58 26.54 -10.23
CA GLY A 806 -2.55 27.97 -10.00
C GLY A 806 -3.55 28.49 -8.95
N GLY A 807 -4.35 27.60 -8.34
CA GLY A 807 -5.34 27.97 -7.33
C GLY A 807 -6.68 28.47 -7.88
N ASP A 808 -7.04 28.12 -9.13
CA ASP A 808 -8.34 28.44 -9.74
C ASP A 808 -9.11 27.17 -10.17
N PRO A 809 -9.54 26.34 -9.20
CA PRO A 809 -10.23 25.07 -9.48
C PRO A 809 -11.58 25.27 -10.18
N SER A 810 -12.30 26.35 -9.90
CA SER A 810 -13.59 26.65 -10.56
C SER A 810 -13.42 26.75 -12.08
N ARG A 811 -12.47 27.59 -12.54
CA ARG A 811 -12.23 27.71 -13.99
C ARG A 811 -11.56 26.47 -14.56
N ALA A 812 -10.83 25.69 -13.76
CA ALA A 812 -10.30 24.40 -14.19
C ALA A 812 -11.44 23.43 -14.56
N LEU A 813 -12.42 23.28 -13.66
CA LEU A 813 -13.60 22.41 -13.88
C LEU A 813 -14.42 22.88 -15.10
N ASP A 814 -14.68 24.17 -15.24
CA ASP A 814 -15.36 24.73 -16.43
C ASP A 814 -14.62 24.41 -17.73
N THR A 815 -13.29 24.40 -17.69
CA THR A 815 -12.44 24.09 -18.86
C THR A 815 -12.50 22.61 -19.22
N LEU A 816 -12.51 21.73 -18.22
CA LEU A 816 -12.70 20.30 -18.45
C LEU A 816 -14.10 20.02 -19.00
N ASP A 817 -15.14 20.67 -18.48
CA ASP A 817 -16.51 20.55 -19.01
C ASP A 817 -16.61 21.03 -20.48
N GLU A 818 -15.85 22.06 -20.89
CA GLU A 818 -15.68 22.42 -22.30
C GLU A 818 -14.98 21.31 -23.10
N ALA A 819 -13.95 20.67 -22.56
CA ALA A 819 -13.26 19.58 -23.23
C ALA A 819 -14.18 18.36 -23.43
N VAL A 820 -14.97 18.00 -22.41
CA VAL A 820 -15.99 16.94 -22.49
C VAL A 820 -16.98 17.20 -23.63
N ARG A 821 -17.42 18.45 -23.82
CA ARG A 821 -18.33 18.83 -24.91
C ARG A 821 -17.78 18.57 -26.31
N GLN A 822 -16.46 18.40 -26.45
CA GLN A 822 -15.83 18.14 -27.75
C GLN A 822 -15.64 16.66 -28.05
N LEU A 823 -15.78 15.75 -27.08
CA LEU A 823 -15.58 14.31 -27.29
C LEU A 823 -16.46 13.73 -28.40
N THR A 824 -17.71 14.17 -28.51
CA THR A 824 -18.65 13.71 -29.55
C THR A 824 -18.27 14.17 -30.96
N GLN A 825 -17.40 15.17 -31.08
CA GLN A 825 -16.81 15.58 -32.36
C GLN A 825 -15.65 14.66 -32.78
N VAL A 826 -15.04 13.95 -31.83
CA VAL A 826 -14.01 12.93 -32.11
C VAL A 826 -14.68 11.64 -32.57
N ALA A 827 -15.62 11.11 -31.78
CA ALA A 827 -16.31 9.87 -32.12
C ALA A 827 -17.70 9.74 -31.48
N THR A 828 -18.51 8.89 -32.09
CA THR A 828 -19.78 8.37 -31.57
C THR A 828 -19.72 6.83 -31.57
N PRO A 829 -20.67 6.11 -30.95
CA PRO A 829 -20.70 4.65 -31.00
C PRO A 829 -20.83 4.08 -32.43
N SER A 830 -21.22 4.90 -33.40
CA SER A 830 -21.33 4.53 -34.82
C SER A 830 -20.08 4.85 -35.66
N SER A 831 -19.07 5.47 -35.07
CA SER A 831 -17.81 5.80 -35.73
C SER A 831 -16.96 4.56 -36.01
N ASP A 832 -15.87 4.72 -36.77
CA ASP A 832 -14.91 3.64 -36.95
C ASP A 832 -14.12 3.35 -35.66
N GLN A 833 -13.53 2.16 -35.61
CA GLN A 833 -12.85 1.63 -34.42
C GLN A 833 -11.65 2.48 -33.96
N ALA A 834 -10.93 3.12 -34.90
CA ALA A 834 -9.78 3.96 -34.55
C ALA A 834 -10.26 5.27 -33.90
N ALA A 835 -11.34 5.87 -34.41
CA ALA A 835 -11.95 7.04 -33.81
C ALA A 835 -12.53 6.74 -32.41
N ILE A 836 -13.21 5.60 -32.24
CA ILE A 836 -13.74 5.16 -30.93
C ILE A 836 -12.59 4.99 -29.92
N ASN A 837 -11.53 4.26 -30.28
CA ASN A 837 -10.35 4.09 -29.42
C ASN A 837 -9.71 5.45 -29.09
N GLN A 838 -9.58 6.36 -30.05
CA GLN A 838 -9.01 7.69 -29.80
C GLN A 838 -9.86 8.54 -28.84
N ALA A 839 -11.19 8.46 -28.93
CA ALA A 839 -12.08 9.15 -27.99
C ALA A 839 -12.01 8.54 -26.59
N LEU A 840 -11.95 7.21 -26.47
CA LEU A 840 -11.75 6.52 -25.20
C LEU A 840 -10.37 6.85 -24.58
N ASP A 841 -9.34 7.00 -25.41
CA ASP A 841 -8.01 7.41 -24.95
C ASP A 841 -8.01 8.78 -24.29
N LEU A 842 -8.78 9.72 -24.84
CA LEU A 842 -8.97 11.06 -24.27
C LEU A 842 -9.88 11.03 -23.04
N ALA A 843 -10.91 10.18 -23.02
CA ALA A 843 -11.88 10.14 -21.93
C ALA A 843 -11.33 9.43 -20.68
N SER A 844 -10.80 8.21 -20.83
CA SER A 844 -10.61 7.28 -19.71
C SER A 844 -9.39 6.36 -19.77
N TYR A 845 -8.56 6.38 -20.81
CA TYR A 845 -7.42 5.46 -20.87
C TYR A 845 -6.29 5.81 -19.89
N ILE A 846 -5.70 4.77 -19.27
CA ILE A 846 -4.51 4.87 -18.42
C ILE A 846 -3.27 4.41 -19.21
N ARG A 847 -2.39 5.34 -19.58
CA ARG A 847 -1.06 5.01 -20.11
C ARG A 847 -0.13 4.69 -18.94
N SER A 848 0.56 3.55 -18.96
CA SER A 848 1.45 3.09 -17.89
C SER A 848 2.44 4.17 -17.42
N GLY A 849 2.51 4.43 -16.11
CA GLY A 849 3.44 5.37 -15.46
C GLY A 849 2.87 6.79 -15.33
N SER A 850 2.73 7.27 -14.09
CA SER A 850 2.40 8.60 -13.49
C SER A 850 1.71 9.73 -14.27
N VAL A 851 1.44 9.66 -15.57
CA VAL A 851 0.91 10.79 -16.35
C VAL A 851 -0.59 10.60 -16.60
N ARG A 852 -1.40 11.34 -15.85
CA ARG A 852 -2.86 11.44 -15.96
C ARG A 852 -3.24 12.17 -17.27
N ASN A 853 -3.27 11.46 -18.39
CA ASN A 853 -3.49 12.01 -19.74
C ASN A 853 -4.92 11.85 -20.27
N SER A 854 -5.90 11.58 -19.41
CA SER A 854 -7.32 11.45 -19.74
C SER A 854 -8.16 12.49 -19.00
N LEU A 855 -9.35 12.82 -19.51
CA LEU A 855 -10.29 13.76 -18.87
C LEU A 855 -10.66 13.29 -17.46
N THR A 856 -10.96 12.01 -17.30
CA THR A 856 -11.17 11.38 -15.97
C THR A 856 -9.98 11.59 -15.05
N GLY A 857 -8.76 11.33 -15.52
CA GLY A 857 -7.55 11.58 -14.75
C GLY A 857 -7.31 13.05 -14.41
N SER A 858 -7.68 13.98 -15.29
CA SER A 858 -7.63 15.41 -15.02
C SER A 858 -8.63 15.84 -13.96
N PHE A 859 -9.86 15.33 -13.98
CA PHE A 859 -10.85 15.61 -12.92
C PHE A 859 -10.36 15.09 -11.56
N VAL A 860 -9.82 13.86 -11.50
CA VAL A 860 -9.20 13.34 -10.26
C VAL A 860 -8.05 14.23 -9.81
N GLN A 861 -7.20 14.73 -10.73
CA GLN A 861 -6.12 15.65 -10.36
C GLN A 861 -6.63 16.96 -9.78
N VAL A 862 -7.71 17.54 -10.34
CA VAL A 862 -8.31 18.76 -9.80
C VAL A 862 -8.83 18.53 -8.38
N ALA A 863 -9.50 17.40 -8.12
CA ALA A 863 -9.94 17.04 -6.77
C ALA A 863 -8.77 16.94 -5.78
N GLU A 864 -7.68 16.29 -6.17
CA GLU A 864 -6.46 16.15 -5.35
C GLU A 864 -5.75 17.49 -5.09
N ASP A 865 -5.69 18.38 -6.10
CA ASP A 865 -5.11 19.71 -5.92
C ASP A 865 -5.93 20.56 -4.95
N ILE A 866 -7.28 20.47 -5.02
CA ILE A 866 -8.17 21.14 -4.05
C ILE A 866 -7.95 20.57 -2.65
N ARG A 867 -7.93 19.23 -2.49
CA ARG A 867 -7.67 18.59 -1.18
C ARG A 867 -6.30 18.93 -0.61
N ARG A 868 -5.26 19.07 -1.45
CA ARG A 868 -3.94 19.56 -0.99
C ARG A 868 -4.02 20.99 -0.48
N ALA A 869 -4.73 21.87 -1.19
CA ALA A 869 -4.93 23.24 -0.73
C ALA A 869 -5.71 23.30 0.59
N ILE A 870 -6.74 22.45 0.75
CA ILE A 870 -7.49 22.28 2.01
C ILE A 870 -6.58 21.80 3.15
N THR A 871 -5.69 20.84 2.87
CA THR A 871 -4.73 20.31 3.85
C THR A 871 -3.79 21.40 4.36
N GLU A 872 -3.32 22.28 3.47
CA GLU A 872 -2.48 23.42 3.82
C GLU A 872 -3.22 24.49 4.64
N SER A 873 -4.54 24.67 4.41
CA SER A 873 -5.36 25.64 5.16
C SER A 873 -5.96 25.09 6.46
N GLY A 874 -6.13 23.76 6.58
CA GLY A 874 -6.80 23.10 7.70
C GLY A 874 -8.31 23.27 7.76
N TRP A 875 -8.93 23.68 6.66
CA TRP A 875 -10.37 23.90 6.53
C TRP A 875 -10.76 24.03 5.05
N ALA A 876 -11.95 23.54 4.70
CA ALA A 876 -12.59 23.64 3.40
C ALA A 876 -13.87 24.48 3.50
N ASP A 877 -13.98 25.54 2.70
CA ASP A 877 -15.26 26.22 2.54
C ASP A 877 -16.26 25.39 1.70
N VAL A 878 -17.55 25.74 1.77
CA VAL A 878 -18.63 25.06 1.04
C VAL A 878 -18.34 24.98 -0.47
N THR A 879 -17.68 25.99 -1.05
CA THR A 879 -17.36 25.99 -2.48
C THR A 879 -16.28 24.96 -2.80
N GLN A 880 -15.25 24.84 -1.96
CA GLN A 880 -14.20 23.83 -2.13
C GLN A 880 -14.76 22.41 -1.98
N GLN A 881 -15.62 22.17 -0.99
CA GLN A 881 -16.30 20.89 -0.79
C GLN A 881 -17.13 20.49 -2.02
N GLU A 882 -17.99 21.41 -2.49
CA GLU A 882 -18.79 21.22 -3.70
C GLU A 882 -17.93 20.95 -4.94
N GLN A 883 -16.78 21.60 -5.07
CA GLN A 883 -15.86 21.40 -6.19
C GLN A 883 -15.16 20.04 -6.17
N VAL A 884 -14.74 19.54 -5.01
CA VAL A 884 -14.18 18.18 -4.86
C VAL A 884 -15.22 17.14 -5.28
N ASN A 885 -16.44 17.26 -4.75
CA ASN A 885 -17.53 16.35 -5.07
C ASN A 885 -17.91 16.41 -6.56
N LEU A 886 -18.03 17.62 -7.13
CA LEU A 886 -18.30 17.81 -8.54
C LEU A 886 -17.21 17.18 -9.43
N ALA A 887 -15.94 17.32 -9.08
CA ALA A 887 -14.84 16.72 -9.84
C ALA A 887 -14.92 15.18 -9.85
N ARG A 888 -15.19 14.56 -8.69
CA ARG A 888 -15.38 13.11 -8.56
C ARG A 888 -16.62 12.63 -9.34
N ASP A 889 -17.74 13.31 -9.19
CA ASP A 889 -18.99 13.03 -9.93
C ASP A 889 -18.80 13.09 -11.45
N ARG A 890 -18.00 14.03 -11.96
CA ARG A 890 -17.70 14.13 -13.40
C ARG A 890 -16.99 12.90 -13.95
N VAL A 891 -16.20 12.20 -13.13
CA VAL A 891 -15.60 10.91 -13.52
C VAL A 891 -16.68 9.86 -13.70
N ARG A 892 -17.61 9.72 -12.73
CA ARG A 892 -18.75 8.80 -12.83
C ARG A 892 -19.56 9.06 -14.10
N MET A 893 -19.94 10.31 -14.31
CA MET A 893 -20.75 10.71 -15.47
C MET A 893 -20.04 10.47 -16.80
N LEU A 894 -18.71 10.65 -16.89
CA LEU A 894 -17.93 10.36 -18.09
C LEU A 894 -17.84 8.87 -18.42
N VAL A 895 -17.88 8.01 -17.39
CA VAL A 895 -17.79 6.56 -17.55
C VAL A 895 -19.16 5.97 -17.86
N GLU A 896 -20.16 6.23 -17.03
CA GLU A 896 -21.52 5.67 -17.16
C GLU A 896 -22.32 6.35 -18.30
N GLY A 897 -22.07 7.65 -18.51
CA GLY A 897 -22.91 8.52 -19.33
C GLY A 897 -24.02 9.14 -18.49
N ASP A 898 -24.17 10.46 -18.58
CA ASP A 898 -25.27 11.20 -17.94
C ASP A 898 -25.82 12.26 -18.90
N SER A 899 -27.13 12.34 -19.02
CA SER A 899 -27.82 13.39 -19.77
C SER A 899 -27.60 14.80 -19.22
N ALA A 900 -27.20 14.92 -17.94
CA ALA A 900 -26.82 16.17 -17.31
C ALA A 900 -25.44 16.68 -17.77
N LEU A 901 -24.58 15.82 -18.35
CA LEU A 901 -23.36 16.28 -19.01
C LEU A 901 -23.73 17.05 -20.28
N LEU A 902 -23.40 18.33 -20.31
CA LEU A 902 -23.54 19.16 -21.49
C LEU A 902 -22.70 18.56 -22.62
N GLY A 903 -23.27 18.32 -23.81
CA GLY A 903 -22.52 17.88 -25.00
C GLY A 903 -22.63 16.41 -25.43
N THR A 904 -23.53 15.61 -24.85
CA THR A 904 -23.98 14.29 -25.39
C THR A 904 -22.93 13.17 -25.49
N TRP A 905 -21.85 13.21 -24.70
CA TRP A 905 -21.00 12.02 -24.58
C TRP A 905 -21.84 10.85 -24.03
N PRO A 906 -21.93 9.70 -24.73
CA PRO A 906 -22.83 8.62 -24.35
C PRO A 906 -22.33 7.79 -23.14
N GLY A 907 -21.16 8.13 -22.58
CA GLY A 907 -20.48 7.34 -21.57
C GLY A 907 -19.37 6.47 -22.17
N SER A 908 -18.27 6.28 -21.42
CA SER A 908 -17.18 5.39 -21.85
C SER A 908 -17.66 3.96 -22.03
N LEU A 909 -18.57 3.47 -21.18
CA LEU A 909 -19.11 2.11 -21.29
C LEU A 909 -19.83 1.87 -22.62
N ALA A 910 -20.70 2.80 -23.05
CA ALA A 910 -21.39 2.70 -24.34
C ALA A 910 -20.42 2.72 -25.54
N MET A 911 -19.30 3.46 -25.41
CA MET A 911 -18.26 3.51 -26.44
C MET A 911 -17.41 2.24 -26.46
N ILE A 912 -17.14 1.65 -25.29
CA ILE A 912 -16.48 0.35 -25.13
C ILE A 912 -17.31 -0.75 -25.79
N ASP A 913 -18.62 -0.78 -25.58
CA ASP A 913 -19.51 -1.77 -26.20
C ASP A 913 -19.49 -1.72 -27.74
N ALA A 914 -19.21 -0.54 -28.30
CA ALA A 914 -19.07 -0.36 -29.74
C ALA A 914 -17.73 -0.86 -30.31
N LEU A 915 -16.75 -1.22 -29.47
CA LEU A 915 -15.49 -1.80 -29.92
C LEU A 915 -15.66 -3.26 -30.36
N ALA A 916 -15.06 -3.60 -31.50
CA ALA A 916 -15.12 -4.93 -32.08
C ALA A 916 -14.18 -5.92 -31.39
N ALA A 917 -12.99 -5.48 -30.99
CA ALA A 917 -11.96 -6.35 -30.39
C ALA A 917 -12.18 -6.53 -28.88
N ALA A 918 -12.22 -7.79 -28.43
CA ALA A 918 -12.41 -8.12 -27.02
C ALA A 918 -11.27 -7.60 -26.14
N ASN A 919 -10.02 -7.64 -26.63
CA ASN A 919 -8.87 -7.14 -25.88
C ASN A 919 -8.91 -5.61 -25.69
N ASP A 920 -9.39 -4.88 -26.69
CA ASP A 920 -9.55 -3.42 -26.58
C ASP A 920 -10.65 -3.10 -25.55
N ARG A 921 -11.77 -3.82 -25.61
CA ARG A 921 -12.84 -3.70 -24.60
C ARG A 921 -12.32 -3.96 -23.18
N ALA A 922 -11.63 -5.08 -22.96
CA ALA A 922 -11.06 -5.42 -21.66
C ALA A 922 -10.09 -4.34 -21.16
N THR A 923 -9.21 -3.84 -22.03
CA THR A 923 -8.25 -2.77 -21.68
C THR A 923 -8.96 -1.49 -21.23
N GLN A 924 -10.02 -1.10 -21.93
CA GLN A 924 -10.76 0.12 -21.63
C GLN A 924 -11.67 -0.05 -20.39
N ILE A 925 -12.29 -1.22 -20.19
CA ILE A 925 -13.03 -1.57 -18.95
C ILE A 925 -12.11 -1.46 -17.74
N ASN A 926 -10.90 -1.99 -17.82
CA ASN A 926 -9.92 -1.93 -16.74
C ASN A 926 -9.55 -0.49 -16.38
N SER A 927 -9.47 0.39 -17.37
CA SER A 927 -9.19 1.80 -17.16
C SER A 927 -10.39 2.51 -16.51
N ALA A 928 -11.62 2.20 -16.96
CA ALA A 928 -12.85 2.74 -16.38
C ALA A 928 -13.01 2.35 -14.90
N VAL A 929 -12.81 1.08 -14.55
CA VAL A 929 -12.87 0.60 -13.15
C VAL A 929 -11.86 1.35 -12.27
N ARG A 930 -10.62 1.51 -12.73
CA ARG A 930 -9.56 2.20 -11.98
C ARG A 930 -9.86 3.68 -11.76
N TRP A 931 -10.40 4.38 -12.77
CA TRP A 931 -10.76 5.79 -12.60
C TRP A 931 -11.96 5.99 -11.69
N LEU A 932 -12.99 5.13 -11.79
CA LEU A 932 -14.10 5.14 -10.85
C LEU A 932 -13.60 4.92 -9.41
N ALA A 933 -12.76 3.91 -9.19
CA ALA A 933 -12.17 3.67 -7.89
C ALA A 933 -11.33 4.86 -7.39
N SER A 934 -10.55 5.51 -8.26
CA SER A 934 -9.77 6.71 -7.92
C SER A 934 -10.66 7.93 -7.60
N ALA A 935 -11.85 8.00 -8.19
CA ALA A 935 -12.87 9.00 -7.89
C ALA A 935 -13.75 8.63 -6.67
N ARG A 936 -13.45 7.50 -6.00
CA ARG A 936 -14.22 6.94 -4.87
C ARG A 936 -15.62 6.43 -5.23
N GLU A 937 -15.85 6.15 -6.51
CA GLU A 937 -17.09 5.59 -7.05
C GLU A 937 -17.08 4.06 -6.99
N TYR A 938 -16.89 3.54 -5.77
CA TYR A 938 -16.57 2.14 -5.54
C TYR A 938 -17.69 1.17 -5.93
N ASP A 939 -18.95 1.53 -5.69
CA ASP A 939 -20.10 0.68 -6.01
C ASP A 939 -20.28 0.48 -7.51
N LEU A 940 -20.14 1.56 -8.30
CA LEU A 940 -20.19 1.46 -9.76
C LEU A 940 -18.97 0.71 -10.29
N ALA A 941 -17.77 1.00 -9.77
CA ALA A 941 -16.54 0.28 -10.13
C ALA A 941 -16.69 -1.23 -9.89
N ARG A 942 -17.24 -1.61 -8.74
CA ARG A 942 -17.52 -3.00 -8.35
C ARG A 942 -18.54 -3.64 -9.28
N THR A 943 -19.62 -2.94 -9.60
CA THR A 943 -20.67 -3.44 -10.50
C THR A 943 -20.07 -3.81 -11.85
N ILE A 944 -19.27 -2.91 -12.45
CA ILE A 944 -18.58 -3.15 -13.73
C ILE A 944 -17.56 -4.29 -13.62
N ALA A 945 -16.80 -4.36 -12.51
CA ALA A 945 -15.84 -5.43 -12.30
C ALA A 945 -16.51 -6.80 -12.23
N LEU A 946 -17.65 -6.91 -11.53
CA LEU A 946 -18.40 -8.17 -11.39
C LEU A 946 -18.97 -8.70 -12.71
N ASP A 947 -19.24 -7.81 -13.68
CA ASP A 947 -19.70 -8.16 -15.02
C ASP A 947 -18.59 -8.72 -15.93
N ILE A 948 -17.31 -8.68 -15.50
CA ILE A 948 -16.21 -9.29 -16.25
C ILE A 948 -16.31 -10.82 -16.20
N GLU A 949 -16.42 -11.44 -17.38
CA GLU A 949 -16.55 -12.91 -17.51
C GLU A 949 -15.28 -13.66 -17.11
N GLU A 950 -14.09 -13.12 -17.44
CA GLU A 950 -12.81 -13.74 -17.13
C GLU A 950 -12.51 -13.61 -15.62
N VAL A 951 -12.64 -14.72 -14.90
CA VAL A 951 -12.52 -14.76 -13.44
C VAL A 951 -11.21 -14.15 -12.90
N PRO A 952 -10.01 -14.49 -13.42
CA PRO A 952 -8.77 -13.85 -12.96
C PRO A 952 -8.75 -12.34 -13.15
N GLU A 953 -9.29 -11.86 -14.27
CA GLU A 953 -9.35 -10.43 -14.58
C GLU A 953 -10.33 -9.69 -13.68
N ARG A 954 -11.52 -10.27 -13.45
CA ARG A 954 -12.48 -9.78 -12.46
C ARG A 954 -11.85 -9.64 -11.08
N HIS A 955 -11.18 -10.68 -10.58
CA HIS A 955 -10.54 -10.63 -9.27
C HIS A 955 -9.44 -9.56 -9.21
N ARG A 956 -8.65 -9.42 -10.29
CA ARG A 956 -7.64 -8.34 -10.40
C ARG A 956 -8.27 -6.95 -10.38
N GLN A 957 -9.46 -6.75 -10.94
CA GLN A 957 -10.16 -5.48 -10.85
C GLN A 957 -10.74 -5.22 -9.46
N LEU A 958 -11.31 -6.22 -8.80
CA LEU A 958 -11.71 -6.11 -7.40
C LEU A 958 -10.53 -5.74 -6.50
N LEU A 959 -9.33 -6.27 -6.78
CA LEU A 959 -8.10 -5.90 -6.05
C LEU A 959 -7.70 -4.45 -6.29
N ASN A 960 -7.82 -3.94 -7.52
CA ASN A 960 -7.56 -2.52 -7.80
C ASN A 960 -8.53 -1.62 -7.02
N ILE A 961 -9.81 -2.00 -6.91
CA ILE A 961 -10.82 -1.27 -6.13
C ILE A 961 -10.47 -1.31 -4.64
N ALA A 962 -10.16 -2.49 -4.10
CA ALA A 962 -9.74 -2.65 -2.71
C ALA A 962 -8.50 -1.82 -2.37
N ASN A 963 -7.49 -1.80 -3.24
CA ASN A 963 -6.31 -0.97 -3.05
C ASN A 963 -6.65 0.52 -3.08
N ALA A 964 -7.52 0.98 -3.99
CA ALA A 964 -7.96 2.37 -4.02
C ALA A 964 -8.69 2.78 -2.73
N MET A 965 -9.58 1.92 -2.19
CA MET A 965 -10.21 2.13 -0.87
C MET A 965 -9.14 2.21 0.23
N ASN A 966 -8.21 1.25 0.23
CA ASN A 966 -7.15 1.14 1.22
C ASN A 966 -6.08 2.23 1.11
N ASP A 967 -5.97 2.94 0.00
CA ASP A 967 -5.03 4.05 -0.22
C ASP A 967 -5.72 5.42 -0.25
N ALA A 968 -7.06 5.49 -0.15
CA ALA A 968 -7.82 6.73 -0.17
C ALA A 968 -7.39 7.68 0.95
N ASP A 969 -7.00 8.91 0.59
CA ASP A 969 -6.48 9.92 1.50
C ASP A 969 -7.18 11.26 1.24
N ASP A 970 -7.75 11.86 2.27
CA ASP A 970 -8.35 13.19 2.21
C ASP A 970 -7.38 14.32 2.55
N PHE A 971 -6.18 13.98 3.06
CA PHE A 971 -5.13 14.93 3.43
C PHE A 971 -3.82 14.71 2.65
N PRO A 972 -3.85 14.77 1.30
CA PRO A 972 -2.70 14.46 0.49
C PRO A 972 -1.54 15.42 0.75
N GLY A 973 -0.37 14.85 1.05
CA GLY A 973 0.87 15.60 1.29
C GLY A 973 1.28 15.68 2.76
N THR A 974 0.51 15.09 3.68
CA THR A 974 0.88 14.92 5.08
C THR A 974 0.62 13.49 5.56
N ALA A 975 1.34 13.04 6.59
CA ALA A 975 1.09 11.76 7.27
C ALA A 975 0.26 11.95 8.56
N LEU A 976 -0.12 13.19 8.88
CA LEU A 976 -0.78 13.55 10.13
C LEU A 976 -2.21 13.04 10.26
N ALA A 977 -2.92 12.92 9.14
CA ALA A 977 -4.33 12.56 9.08
C ALA A 977 -4.62 11.94 7.71
N ARG A 978 -5.79 11.32 7.58
CA ARG A 978 -6.18 10.63 6.34
C ARG A 978 -7.67 10.67 6.04
N PHE A 979 -8.53 10.75 7.05
CA PHE A 979 -9.98 10.66 6.91
C PHE A 979 -10.64 11.98 7.33
N ASP A 980 -11.61 12.40 6.52
CA ASP A 980 -12.41 13.63 6.58
C ASP A 980 -13.78 13.27 6.02
N PHE A 981 -14.67 12.81 6.90
CA PHE A 981 -15.90 12.11 6.52
C PHE A 981 -16.92 13.03 5.86
N ASP A 982 -17.16 14.22 6.40
CA ASP A 982 -18.06 15.22 5.83
C ASP A 982 -17.40 16.08 4.73
N GLY A 983 -16.07 16.09 4.69
CA GLY A 983 -15.27 16.75 3.68
C GLY A 983 -14.90 18.19 4.02
N ASP A 984 -15.12 18.66 5.25
CA ASP A 984 -14.87 20.03 5.69
C ASP A 984 -13.38 20.40 5.85
N GLY A 985 -12.49 19.44 5.60
CA GLY A 985 -11.05 19.66 5.68
C GLY A 985 -10.47 19.59 7.08
N ARG A 986 -11.23 19.14 8.07
CA ARG A 986 -10.77 18.79 9.40
C ARG A 986 -10.64 17.28 9.53
N PRO A 987 -9.56 16.78 10.13
CA PRO A 987 -9.44 15.35 10.38
C PRO A 987 -10.48 14.83 11.37
N ASP A 988 -11.12 13.72 11.03
CA ASP A 988 -11.92 12.94 11.98
C ASP A 988 -11.05 12.53 13.19
N PHE A 989 -9.82 12.08 12.90
CA PHE A 989 -8.77 11.77 13.86
C PHE A 989 -7.38 11.93 13.23
N PHE A 990 -6.39 12.24 14.06
CA PHE A 990 -4.99 12.20 13.68
C PHE A 990 -4.47 10.76 13.64
N SER A 991 -3.52 10.52 12.74
CA SER A 991 -2.74 9.28 12.68
C SER A 991 -2.13 8.98 14.06
N PRO A 992 -2.27 7.76 14.59
CA PRO A 992 -1.82 7.39 15.94
C PRO A 992 -0.36 7.72 16.23
N GLY A 993 0.50 7.62 15.21
CA GLY A 993 1.92 7.89 15.29
C GLY A 993 2.36 9.36 15.19
N SER A 994 1.42 10.29 14.98
CA SER A 994 1.75 11.71 14.87
C SER A 994 2.16 12.30 16.21
N SER A 995 3.29 13.00 16.26
CA SER A 995 3.77 13.65 17.47
C SER A 995 3.02 14.96 17.76
N GLU A 996 2.98 15.36 19.04
CA GLU A 996 2.39 16.65 19.43
C GLU A 996 3.08 17.84 18.74
N ALA A 997 4.39 17.74 18.48
CA ALA A 997 5.15 18.77 17.79
C ALA A 997 4.75 18.91 16.31
N GLU A 998 4.53 17.79 15.61
CA GLU A 998 4.08 17.82 14.22
C GLU A 998 2.66 18.37 14.12
N ARG A 999 1.75 17.92 14.98
CA ARG A 999 0.37 18.45 15.07
C ARG A 999 0.37 19.96 15.34
N ALA A 1000 1.22 20.44 16.25
CA ALA A 1000 1.33 21.86 16.58
C ALA A 1000 1.96 22.73 15.46
N SER A 1001 2.68 22.11 14.51
CA SER A 1001 3.26 22.78 13.34
C SER A 1001 2.31 22.83 12.13
N SER A 1002 1.21 22.09 12.20
CA SER A 1002 0.20 21.97 11.15
C SER A 1002 -0.94 22.98 11.32
N ALA A 1003 -1.66 23.25 10.22
CA ALA A 1003 -2.92 23.99 10.25
C ALA A 1003 -4.13 23.11 10.64
N LEU A 1004 -3.98 21.78 10.56
CA LEU A 1004 -5.05 20.81 10.82
C LEU A 1004 -5.49 20.82 12.30
N MET A 1005 -6.80 20.74 12.52
CA MET A 1005 -7.41 20.58 13.84
C MET A 1005 -8.46 19.47 13.77
N LEU A 1006 -8.61 18.68 14.85
CA LEU A 1006 -9.66 17.67 14.91
C LEU A 1006 -11.02 18.30 14.65
N ASP A 1007 -11.83 17.57 13.90
CA ASP A 1007 -13.21 17.92 13.65
C ASP A 1007 -14.04 17.88 14.94
N ASP A 1008 -14.95 18.83 15.10
CA ASP A 1008 -15.89 18.91 16.21
C ASP A 1008 -17.32 18.43 15.86
N ASP A 1009 -17.55 18.07 14.60
CA ASP A 1009 -18.83 17.59 14.03
C ASP A 1009 -18.54 16.65 12.83
N ILE A 1010 -18.07 15.43 13.09
CA ILE A 1010 -17.48 14.52 12.09
C ILE A 1010 -18.39 14.25 10.88
N ASP A 1011 -19.71 14.23 11.07
CA ASP A 1011 -20.66 13.96 9.99
C ASP A 1011 -21.32 15.23 9.41
N GLY A 1012 -21.05 16.39 10.01
CA GLY A 1012 -21.50 17.69 9.54
C GLY A 1012 -23.01 17.91 9.69
N ASP A 1013 -23.69 17.17 10.56
CA ASP A 1013 -25.14 17.31 10.75
C ASP A 1013 -25.54 18.49 11.67
N GLY A 1014 -24.55 19.12 12.31
CA GLY A 1014 -24.69 20.27 13.19
C GLY A 1014 -24.80 19.91 14.68
N VAL A 1015 -24.67 18.63 15.05
CA VAL A 1015 -24.59 18.15 16.43
C VAL A 1015 -23.13 17.89 16.80
N PRO A 1016 -22.54 18.61 17.78
CA PRO A 1016 -21.13 18.41 18.12
C PRO A 1016 -20.85 16.98 18.63
N ASP A 1017 -19.68 16.41 18.31
CA ASP A 1017 -19.27 15.03 18.67
C ASP A 1017 -19.28 14.73 20.19
N THR A 1018 -19.31 15.76 21.02
CA THR A 1018 -19.47 15.64 22.48
C THR A 1018 -20.89 15.33 22.94
N GLU A 1019 -21.87 15.57 22.07
CA GLU A 1019 -23.30 15.34 22.28
C GLU A 1019 -23.89 14.36 21.26
N ASP A 1020 -23.20 14.18 20.12
CA ASP A 1020 -23.63 13.30 19.04
C ASP A 1020 -23.48 11.82 19.40
N ARG A 1021 -24.57 11.07 19.19
CA ARG A 1021 -24.64 9.63 19.39
C ARG A 1021 -24.48 8.87 18.08
N THR A 1022 -24.51 9.52 16.93
CA THR A 1022 -24.24 8.95 15.61
C THR A 1022 -23.16 9.73 14.87
N PRO A 1023 -21.92 9.85 15.42
CA PRO A 1023 -20.83 10.72 14.92
C PRO A 1023 -20.29 10.39 13.52
N TYR A 1024 -20.91 9.49 12.79
CA TYR A 1024 -20.56 9.17 11.41
C TYR A 1024 -21.82 8.91 10.56
N CYS A 1025 -23.01 9.32 11.00
CA CYS A 1025 -24.25 9.09 10.27
C CYS A 1025 -25.24 10.26 10.37
N VAL A 1026 -25.19 11.10 9.33
CA VAL A 1026 -26.12 12.20 9.15
C VAL A 1026 -27.57 11.72 9.17
N GLY A 1027 -28.34 12.17 10.15
CA GLY A 1027 -29.77 11.89 10.27
C GLY A 1027 -30.12 10.50 10.79
N CYS A 1028 -29.17 9.76 11.36
CA CYS A 1028 -29.44 8.51 12.08
C CYS A 1028 -29.99 8.73 13.51
N ASP A 1029 -29.95 9.96 14.03
CA ASP A 1029 -30.36 10.33 15.39
C ASP A 1029 -31.89 10.36 15.66
N ALA A 1030 -32.71 10.02 14.65
CA ALA A 1030 -34.17 10.21 14.65
C ALA A 1030 -35.02 9.09 15.27
#